data_AF-A0AA36EW29-F1
#
_entry.id   AF-A0AA36EW29-F1
#
_cell.length_a   1.000
_cell.length_b   1.000
_cell.length_c   1.000
_cell.angle_alpha   90.00
_cell.angle_beta   90.00
_cell.angle_gamma   90.00
#
_symmetry.space_group_name_H-M   'P 1'
#
loop_
_entity.id
_entity.type
_entity.pdbx_description
1 polymer ?
#
loop_
_entity_poly.entity_id
_entity_poly.type
_entity_poly.pdbx_seq_one_letter_code
_entity_poly.pdbx_strand_id
1 'polypeptide(L)'
;MREERRAEEEPLKDGNYRGPVTNRSCTDIICCIIFIIFLVAFAGVSIFAYVKGDYQLILYPLDSKNNLCGFGTKEQKPYLLFSDITRCMSPVVFLMGCDTPQICVTKCPSKTEVAPKQYCEDQDISDSECPLYAIQSRDLLKRCVPDITAFAKTPNILDKVNVTENDVISSTKIMEGVFKAKSYAEQIIKDVMTSWWIILVALIIAMFVSLLWIFLMRWVAGIMVWFGVIAFLVLFAAGCGVSAWKYTIWKDSDEQMTVGFNPLLFTFSKAKFYLWTSIITGVIFAIFLLILLVLFSRIRIAIALIKEGSRAVGSIMSTLLWPIIPFILQIGVIFLWLSVAVHLYAVNRSSNLKVNSSETNAIVAQIESLCSGLPTNETNACSVMRSMESYTLYLQIYALFMFFWLINFVSAMGQLTLAGAFASYYWSFKKPDDIPSLPLLKSFWRCFRYHFGSLAFGSLLIAIVQMIRVLLEYLDHKLKDVENPLAKFILKCMKCCFWCLEKFLKFLNKNAYIMIAVHGKNFCASAKDAFMLILANIARTVVIDKSTSFVLFLSRLAIVCAIGFASYAVFGQKISHGASEYIDELKLSFHVVPIVIIVIGTYIITSLFFSVYDMAVDTLFLCFLDDLNVNDGSAEKPYFMSKQLMSILGKNNKDTDK
;
A
#
# COMPACT_ATOMS: atom_id res chain seq x y z
N MET A 1 53.31 5.74 25.88
CA MET A 1 52.09 5.01 25.45
C MET A 1 50.92 5.19 26.43
N ARG A 2 50.60 6.43 26.82
CA ARG A 2 49.49 6.73 27.74
C ARG A 2 48.72 8.01 27.37
N GLU A 3 48.68 8.37 26.08
CA GLU A 3 48.03 9.61 25.61
C GLU A 3 47.10 9.47 24.38
N GLU A 4 46.91 8.28 23.78
CA GLU A 4 46.10 8.16 22.54
C GLU A 4 44.74 7.43 22.71
N ARG A 5 44.13 7.41 23.89
CA ARG A 5 42.85 6.70 24.09
C ARG A 5 41.73 7.47 24.80
N ARG A 6 41.73 8.81 24.69
CA ARG A 6 40.71 9.66 25.32
C ARG A 6 40.09 10.68 24.34
N ALA A 7 39.72 10.23 23.14
CA ALA A 7 39.06 11.05 22.13
C ALA A 7 37.69 10.50 21.65
N GLU A 8 37.16 9.45 22.27
CA GLU A 8 35.79 8.98 22.04
C GLU A 8 35.05 8.97 23.39
N GLU A 9 33.86 9.58 23.41
CA GLU A 9 32.94 9.75 24.55
C GLU A 9 33.17 10.97 25.47
N GLU A 10 33.03 12.18 24.93
CA GLU A 10 32.42 13.27 25.71
C GLU A 10 31.08 13.68 25.08
N PRO A 11 29.95 13.62 25.81
CA PRO A 11 28.75 14.33 25.39
C PRO A 11 29.09 15.83 25.38
N LEU A 12 28.91 16.47 24.22
CA LEU A 12 29.18 17.89 23.96
C LEU A 12 28.87 18.76 25.19
N LYS A 13 29.93 19.11 25.92
CA LYS A 13 29.93 20.02 27.07
C LYS A 13 30.27 21.45 26.66
N ASP A 14 30.18 21.79 25.37
CA ASP A 14 30.29 23.18 24.93
C ASP A 14 28.94 23.89 25.13
N GLY A 15 28.90 24.82 26.08
CA GLY A 15 27.75 25.67 26.41
C GLY A 15 27.37 26.70 25.34
N ASN A 16 27.52 26.35 24.06
CA ASN A 16 27.27 27.24 22.92
C ASN A 16 26.46 26.54 21.81
N TYR A 17 25.67 25.52 22.15
CA TYR A 17 24.83 24.79 21.19
C TYR A 17 23.67 25.67 20.69
N ARG A 18 23.77 26.17 19.45
CA ARG A 18 22.81 27.08 18.80
C ARG A 18 21.98 26.39 17.70
N GLY A 19 21.60 25.13 17.93
CA GLY A 19 20.76 24.36 17.02
C GLY A 19 21.50 23.44 16.06
N PRO A 20 20.87 23.06 14.92
CA PRO A 20 21.38 22.00 14.06
C PRO A 20 22.82 22.25 13.61
N VAL A 21 23.70 21.28 13.83
CA VAL A 21 25.13 21.40 13.53
C VAL A 21 25.32 21.79 12.05
N THR A 22 26.04 22.88 11.79
CA THR A 22 26.27 23.44 10.45
C THR A 22 27.43 22.75 9.74
N ASN A 23 28.52 22.44 10.45
CA ASN A 23 29.66 21.69 9.93
C ASN A 23 29.43 20.19 10.06
N ARG A 24 29.19 19.51 8.93
CA ARG A 24 28.89 18.08 8.86
C ARG A 24 29.87 17.34 7.99
N SER A 25 30.12 16.08 8.33
CA SER A 25 30.84 15.10 7.51
C SER A 25 29.86 14.08 6.92
N CYS A 26 30.29 13.37 5.86
CA CYS A 26 29.48 12.31 5.28
C CYS A 26 29.34 11.15 6.26
N THR A 27 28.12 10.65 6.46
CA THR A 27 27.82 9.57 7.40
C THR A 27 27.53 8.25 6.68
N ASP A 28 27.92 7.13 7.32
CA ASP A 28 27.64 5.76 6.85
C ASP A 28 28.07 5.51 5.39
N ILE A 29 29.29 5.95 5.03
CA ILE A 29 29.83 5.92 3.65
C ILE A 29 29.81 4.51 3.04
N ILE A 30 30.10 3.47 3.83
CA ILE A 30 30.07 2.08 3.35
C ILE A 30 28.66 1.70 2.88
N CYS A 31 27.63 2.07 3.65
CA CYS A 31 26.23 1.80 3.28
C CYS A 31 25.81 2.60 2.05
N CYS A 32 26.34 3.82 1.87
CA CYS A 32 26.16 4.60 0.65
C CYS A 32 26.71 3.86 -0.58
N ILE A 33 27.94 3.35 -0.50
CA ILE A 33 28.59 2.61 -1.60
C ILE A 33 27.81 1.34 -1.93
N ILE A 34 27.44 0.54 -0.91
CA ILE A 34 26.65 -0.68 -1.10
C ILE A 34 25.33 -0.35 -1.79
N PHE A 35 24.64 0.70 -1.36
CA PHE A 35 23.38 1.09 -1.96
C PHE A 35 23.54 1.51 -3.43
N ILE A 36 24.58 2.27 -3.77
CA ILE A 36 24.87 2.64 -5.17
C ILE A 36 25.15 1.40 -6.02
N ILE A 37 25.92 0.42 -5.52
CA ILE A 37 26.18 -0.83 -6.24
C ILE A 37 24.87 -1.57 -6.52
N PHE A 38 23.97 -1.65 -5.54
CA PHE A 38 22.65 -2.25 -5.71
C PHE A 38 21.76 -1.46 -6.68
N LEU A 39 21.84 -0.13 -6.71
CA LEU A 39 21.12 0.66 -7.71
C LEU A 39 21.62 0.40 -9.14
N VAL A 40 22.94 0.31 -9.33
CA VAL A 40 23.54 0.00 -10.63
C VAL A 40 23.17 -1.42 -11.08
N ALA A 41 23.23 -2.40 -10.19
CA ALA A 41 22.80 -3.76 -10.49
C ALA A 41 21.29 -3.81 -10.84
N PHE A 42 20.44 -3.07 -10.13
CA PHE A 42 19.01 -2.98 -10.45
C PHE A 42 18.74 -2.32 -11.80
N ALA A 43 19.51 -1.30 -12.17
CA ALA A 43 19.46 -0.73 -13.51
C ALA A 43 19.85 -1.78 -14.58
N GLY A 44 20.89 -2.57 -14.34
CA GLY A 44 21.28 -3.68 -15.22
C GLY A 44 20.19 -4.73 -15.38
N VAL A 45 19.57 -5.17 -14.28
CA VAL A 45 18.42 -6.10 -14.30
C VAL A 45 17.24 -5.51 -15.05
N SER A 46 16.96 -4.22 -14.86
CA SER A 46 15.89 -3.52 -15.56
C SER A 46 16.14 -3.51 -17.07
N ILE A 47 17.34 -3.13 -17.51
CA ILE A 47 17.73 -3.14 -18.93
C ILE A 47 17.61 -4.55 -19.51
N PHE A 48 18.11 -5.57 -18.80
CA PHE A 48 17.98 -6.95 -19.21
C PHE A 48 16.51 -7.37 -19.39
N ALA A 49 15.65 -7.03 -18.44
CA ALA A 49 14.23 -7.32 -18.50
C ALA A 49 13.56 -6.65 -19.71
N TYR A 50 13.85 -5.38 -19.99
CA TYR A 50 13.27 -4.68 -21.14
C TYR A 50 13.77 -5.18 -22.50
N VAL A 51 15.05 -5.55 -22.59
CA VAL A 51 15.65 -6.04 -23.84
C VAL A 51 15.19 -7.46 -24.18
N LYS A 52 14.97 -8.32 -23.17
CA LYS A 52 14.61 -9.73 -23.37
C LYS A 52 13.13 -10.03 -23.18
N GLY A 53 12.41 -9.21 -22.43
CA GLY A 53 11.02 -9.43 -22.08
C GLY A 53 10.08 -8.94 -23.16
N ASP A 54 9.49 -9.89 -23.89
CA ASP A 54 8.42 -9.57 -24.83
C ASP A 54 7.07 -9.48 -24.11
N TYR A 55 6.68 -8.25 -23.74
CA TYR A 55 5.42 -7.98 -23.04
C TYR A 55 4.18 -8.42 -23.84
N GLN A 56 4.28 -8.61 -25.17
CA GLN A 56 3.16 -9.02 -26.01
C GLN A 56 2.68 -10.43 -25.69
N LEU A 57 3.59 -11.31 -25.24
CA LEU A 57 3.28 -12.68 -24.78
C LEU A 57 2.33 -12.70 -23.56
N ILE A 58 2.23 -11.58 -22.83
CA ILE A 58 1.32 -11.44 -21.69
C ILE A 58 -0.03 -10.87 -22.14
N LEU A 59 -0.02 -9.91 -23.07
CA LEU A 59 -1.22 -9.20 -23.54
C LEU A 59 -2.08 -10.00 -24.53
N TYR A 60 -1.48 -10.92 -25.26
CA TYR A 60 -2.15 -11.71 -26.30
C TYR A 60 -2.07 -13.21 -26.00
N PRO A 61 -3.15 -13.97 -26.22
CA PRO A 61 -3.11 -15.42 -26.13
C PRO A 61 -2.36 -16.04 -27.31
N LEU A 62 -1.83 -17.24 -27.11
CA LEU A 62 -1.09 -18.01 -28.10
C LEU A 62 -1.94 -19.19 -28.59
N ASP A 63 -1.93 -19.45 -29.89
CA ASP A 63 -2.44 -20.70 -30.46
C ASP A 63 -1.46 -21.87 -30.25
N SER A 64 -1.86 -23.10 -30.57
CA SER A 64 -1.02 -24.30 -30.45
C SER A 64 0.22 -24.29 -31.34
N LYS A 65 0.30 -23.36 -32.30
CA LYS A 65 1.47 -23.14 -33.17
C LYS A 65 2.31 -21.94 -32.70
N ASN A 66 2.11 -21.47 -31.47
CA ASN A 66 2.78 -20.32 -30.85
C ASN A 66 2.59 -18.98 -31.59
N ASN A 67 1.52 -18.81 -32.37
CA ASN A 67 1.16 -17.51 -32.95
C ASN A 67 0.30 -16.70 -31.97
N LEU A 68 0.51 -15.38 -31.94
CA LEU A 68 -0.25 -14.46 -31.11
C LEU A 68 -1.59 -14.12 -31.76
N CYS A 69 -2.72 -14.44 -31.13
CA CYS A 69 -4.03 -14.10 -31.67
C CYS A 69 -4.27 -12.59 -31.62
N GLY A 70 -4.57 -11.96 -32.76
CA GLY A 70 -4.81 -10.51 -32.85
C GLY A 70 -3.55 -9.67 -32.95
N PHE A 71 -2.42 -10.29 -33.30
CA PHE A 71 -1.15 -9.62 -33.55
C PHE A 71 -0.34 -10.35 -34.64
N GLY A 72 0.44 -9.62 -35.44
CA GLY A 72 1.29 -10.20 -36.49
C GLY A 72 0.51 -11.04 -37.51
N THR A 73 0.91 -12.30 -37.70
CA THR A 73 0.31 -13.22 -38.69
C THR A 73 -1.16 -13.57 -38.42
N LYS A 74 -1.68 -13.31 -37.22
CA LYS A 74 -3.08 -13.56 -36.82
C LYS A 74 -3.81 -12.29 -36.41
N GLU A 75 -3.45 -11.12 -36.96
CA GLU A 75 -4.04 -9.81 -36.63
C GLU A 75 -5.57 -9.78 -36.74
N GLN A 76 -6.14 -10.39 -37.79
CA GLN A 76 -7.59 -10.43 -38.01
C GLN A 76 -8.33 -11.43 -37.10
N LYS A 77 -7.61 -12.24 -36.32
CA LYS A 77 -8.15 -13.34 -35.51
C LYS A 77 -7.79 -13.13 -34.03
N PRO A 78 -8.47 -12.20 -33.33
CA PRO A 78 -8.05 -11.74 -32.01
C PRO A 78 -8.44 -12.65 -30.84
N TYR A 79 -9.28 -13.66 -31.05
CA TYR A 79 -9.79 -14.50 -29.97
C TYR A 79 -9.21 -15.91 -30.00
N LEU A 80 -8.93 -16.50 -28.83
CA LEU A 80 -8.47 -17.88 -28.72
C LEU A 80 -9.64 -18.83 -28.43
N LEU A 81 -9.83 -19.85 -29.27
CA LEU A 81 -10.80 -20.93 -29.08
C LEU A 81 -10.08 -22.21 -28.62
N PHE A 82 -10.64 -22.87 -27.61
CA PHE A 82 -10.17 -24.18 -27.14
C PHE A 82 -10.93 -25.29 -27.86
N SER A 83 -10.21 -26.30 -28.35
CA SER A 83 -10.82 -27.43 -29.07
C SER A 83 -11.57 -28.37 -28.14
N ASP A 84 -11.14 -28.48 -26.89
CA ASP A 84 -11.82 -29.21 -25.83
C ASP A 84 -11.69 -28.45 -24.50
N ILE A 85 -12.69 -27.64 -24.18
CA ILE A 85 -12.63 -26.84 -22.95
C ILE A 85 -12.78 -27.69 -21.69
N THR A 86 -13.26 -28.94 -21.79
CA THR A 86 -13.51 -29.78 -20.63
C THR A 86 -12.24 -30.23 -19.94
N ARG A 87 -11.18 -30.49 -20.71
CA ARG A 87 -9.82 -30.71 -20.19
C ARG A 87 -9.18 -29.44 -19.62
N CYS A 88 -9.76 -28.28 -19.89
CA CYS A 88 -9.32 -26.97 -19.45
C CYS A 88 -10.09 -26.43 -18.22
N MET A 89 -11.01 -27.21 -17.64
CA MET A 89 -11.91 -26.72 -16.58
C MET A 89 -11.26 -26.56 -15.18
N SER A 90 -10.02 -27.03 -14.98
CA SER A 90 -9.31 -26.80 -13.72
C SER A 90 -8.87 -25.33 -13.56
N PRO A 91 -9.03 -24.69 -12.38
CA PRO A 91 -8.53 -23.33 -12.12
C PRO A 91 -7.03 -23.14 -12.38
N VAL A 92 -6.25 -24.24 -12.33
CA VAL A 92 -4.81 -24.26 -12.57
C VAL A 92 -4.45 -23.98 -14.04
N VAL A 93 -5.41 -24.13 -14.96
CA VAL A 93 -5.23 -23.94 -16.41
C VAL A 93 -4.94 -22.47 -16.77
N PHE A 94 -5.41 -21.51 -15.96
CA PHE A 94 -5.03 -20.10 -16.11
C PHE A 94 -3.53 -19.84 -15.82
N LEU A 95 -2.90 -20.72 -15.04
CA LEU A 95 -1.48 -20.60 -14.64
C LEU A 95 -0.55 -21.49 -15.47
N MET A 96 -0.97 -22.71 -15.82
CA MET A 96 -0.11 -23.70 -16.50
C MET A 96 -0.46 -23.95 -17.97
N GLY A 97 -1.50 -23.30 -18.50
CA GLY A 97 -2.00 -23.56 -19.84
C GLY A 97 -2.90 -24.80 -19.88
N CYS A 98 -3.56 -25.02 -21.02
CA CYS A 98 -4.40 -26.19 -21.23
C CYS A 98 -3.77 -27.12 -22.26
N ASP A 99 -3.77 -28.41 -21.98
CA ASP A 99 -3.31 -29.46 -22.89
C ASP A 99 -4.39 -29.82 -23.92
N THR A 100 -4.85 -28.82 -24.66
CA THR A 100 -5.77 -29.00 -25.79
C THR A 100 -5.38 -28.10 -26.96
N PRO A 101 -5.65 -28.54 -28.20
CA PRO A 101 -5.43 -27.70 -29.37
C PRO A 101 -6.20 -26.38 -29.26
N GLN A 102 -5.49 -25.27 -29.46
CA GLN A 102 -5.98 -23.91 -29.33
C GLN A 102 -5.80 -23.20 -30.66
N ILE A 103 -6.83 -22.51 -31.13
CA ILE A 103 -6.83 -21.85 -32.44
C ILE A 103 -7.29 -20.39 -32.31
N CYS A 104 -6.67 -19.48 -33.05
CA CYS A 104 -7.08 -18.08 -33.10
C CYS A 104 -8.28 -17.89 -34.02
N VAL A 105 -9.40 -17.32 -33.60
CA VAL A 105 -10.62 -17.11 -34.40
C VAL A 105 -10.99 -15.63 -34.50
N THR A 106 -11.74 -15.27 -35.54
CA THR A 106 -12.23 -13.90 -35.80
C THR A 106 -13.33 -13.50 -34.82
N LYS A 107 -14.23 -14.43 -34.48
CA LYS A 107 -15.33 -14.27 -33.53
C LYS A 107 -15.53 -15.55 -32.73
N CYS A 108 -15.99 -15.40 -31.49
CA CYS A 108 -16.38 -16.55 -30.68
C CYS A 108 -17.68 -17.19 -31.20
N PRO A 109 -17.84 -18.52 -31.06
CA PRO A 109 -19.04 -19.22 -31.52
C PRO A 109 -20.32 -18.64 -30.95
N SER A 110 -21.25 -18.24 -31.82
CA SER A 110 -22.54 -17.67 -31.39
C SER A 110 -23.63 -18.73 -31.13
N LYS A 111 -23.40 -19.97 -31.58
CA LYS A 111 -24.29 -21.12 -31.42
C LYS A 111 -23.46 -22.37 -31.12
N THR A 112 -24.09 -23.39 -30.55
CA THR A 112 -23.44 -24.68 -30.29
C THR A 112 -23.54 -25.59 -31.52
N GLU A 113 -22.40 -26.05 -32.02
CA GLU A 113 -22.26 -26.84 -33.25
C GLU A 113 -21.32 -28.03 -33.03
N VAL A 114 -21.60 -29.17 -33.67
CA VAL A 114 -20.78 -30.38 -33.62
C VAL A 114 -19.93 -30.45 -34.89
N ALA A 115 -18.62 -30.67 -34.75
CA ALA A 115 -17.63 -30.65 -35.84
C ALA A 115 -17.70 -29.39 -36.73
N PRO A 116 -17.48 -28.19 -36.17
CA PRO A 116 -17.55 -26.93 -36.92
C PRO A 116 -16.33 -26.74 -37.84
N LYS A 117 -16.37 -27.37 -39.03
CA LYS A 117 -15.28 -27.33 -40.01
C LYS A 117 -14.87 -25.92 -40.44
N GLN A 118 -15.80 -24.95 -40.38
CA GLN A 118 -15.56 -23.55 -40.72
C GLN A 118 -14.35 -22.95 -39.98
N TYR A 119 -14.16 -23.26 -38.69
CA TYR A 119 -13.03 -22.69 -37.94
C TYR A 119 -11.67 -23.25 -38.37
N CYS A 120 -11.65 -24.39 -39.07
CA CYS A 120 -10.45 -25.12 -39.48
C CYS A 120 -10.12 -24.89 -40.96
N GLU A 121 -11.15 -24.82 -41.81
CA GLU A 121 -11.05 -24.41 -43.22
C GLU A 121 -10.49 -22.98 -43.35
N ASP A 122 -10.86 -22.07 -42.45
CA ASP A 122 -10.34 -20.71 -42.41
C ASP A 122 -8.82 -20.63 -42.08
N GLN A 123 -8.15 -21.74 -41.74
CA GLN A 123 -6.80 -21.76 -41.14
C GLN A 123 -5.80 -22.76 -41.76
N ASP A 124 -6.21 -23.57 -42.74
CA ASP A 124 -5.42 -24.74 -43.20
C ASP A 124 -4.92 -25.63 -42.03
N ILE A 125 -5.82 -25.93 -41.09
CA ILE A 125 -5.54 -26.83 -39.97
C ILE A 125 -6.01 -28.25 -40.31
N SER A 126 -5.23 -29.28 -39.97
CA SER A 126 -5.60 -30.67 -40.25
C SER A 126 -6.87 -31.07 -39.49
N ASP A 127 -7.68 -31.96 -40.07
CA ASP A 127 -8.93 -32.44 -39.47
C ASP A 127 -8.74 -33.02 -38.04
N SER A 128 -7.54 -33.48 -37.70
CA SER A 128 -7.18 -34.00 -36.37
C SER A 128 -7.00 -32.93 -35.28
N GLU A 129 -6.71 -31.67 -35.66
CA GLU A 129 -6.51 -30.54 -34.74
C GLU A 129 -7.75 -29.63 -34.66
N CYS A 130 -8.82 -30.01 -35.36
CA CYS A 130 -10.06 -29.24 -35.43
C CYS A 130 -10.91 -29.43 -34.16
N PRO A 131 -11.57 -28.37 -33.64
CA PRO A 131 -12.49 -28.50 -32.51
C PRO A 131 -13.57 -29.56 -32.80
N LEU A 132 -13.73 -30.54 -31.92
CA LEU A 132 -14.77 -31.58 -32.06
C LEU A 132 -16.18 -31.00 -31.91
N TYR A 133 -16.29 -29.90 -31.16
CA TYR A 133 -17.51 -29.15 -30.94
C TYR A 133 -17.15 -27.68 -30.68
N ALA A 134 -17.99 -26.76 -31.13
CA ALA A 134 -17.95 -25.36 -30.70
C ALA A 134 -19.18 -25.10 -29.86
N ILE A 135 -19.01 -24.74 -28.60
CA ILE A 135 -20.15 -24.35 -27.74
C ILE A 135 -20.33 -22.85 -27.86
N GLN A 136 -21.58 -22.40 -27.85
CA GLN A 136 -21.91 -20.98 -27.76
C GLN A 136 -21.08 -20.32 -26.65
N SER A 137 -20.29 -19.32 -27.02
CA SER A 137 -19.26 -18.72 -26.19
C SER A 137 -19.28 -17.20 -26.27
N ARG A 138 -18.75 -16.54 -25.24
CA ARG A 138 -18.54 -15.09 -25.19
C ARG A 138 -17.06 -14.77 -25.09
N ASP A 139 -16.68 -13.56 -25.48
CA ASP A 139 -15.30 -13.10 -25.35
C ASP A 139 -14.98 -12.67 -23.91
N LEU A 140 -13.86 -13.19 -23.39
CA LEU A 140 -13.32 -12.82 -22.09
C LEU A 140 -11.80 -12.81 -22.17
N LEU A 141 -11.17 -11.64 -21.99
CA LEU A 141 -9.71 -11.46 -22.10
C LEU A 141 -9.11 -12.07 -23.38
N LYS A 142 -9.73 -11.81 -24.54
CA LYS A 142 -9.37 -12.37 -25.86
C LYS A 142 -9.43 -13.92 -25.94
N ARG A 143 -10.20 -14.57 -25.06
CA ARG A 143 -10.48 -16.01 -25.12
C ARG A 143 -11.98 -16.27 -25.29
N CYS A 144 -12.33 -17.32 -26.01
CA CYS A 144 -13.71 -17.76 -26.18
C CYS A 144 -14.10 -18.70 -25.05
N VAL A 145 -15.09 -18.26 -24.28
CA VAL A 145 -15.48 -18.90 -23.03
C VAL A 145 -16.97 -19.28 -23.11
N PRO A 146 -17.33 -20.57 -22.97
CA PRO A 146 -18.70 -21.07 -23.14
C PRO A 146 -19.74 -20.40 -22.23
N ASP A 147 -20.94 -20.24 -22.76
CA ASP A 147 -22.13 -19.90 -22.00
C ASP A 147 -22.61 -21.12 -21.22
N ILE A 148 -22.80 -20.94 -19.91
CA ILE A 148 -23.15 -21.99 -18.95
C ILE A 148 -24.48 -22.64 -19.31
N THR A 149 -25.45 -21.85 -19.76
CA THR A 149 -26.77 -22.35 -20.12
C THR A 149 -26.73 -23.17 -21.41
N ALA A 150 -25.83 -22.82 -22.34
CA ALA A 150 -25.62 -23.59 -23.55
C ALA A 150 -24.83 -24.87 -23.27
N PHE A 151 -23.82 -24.80 -22.41
CA PHE A 151 -22.99 -25.94 -21.99
C PHE A 151 -23.80 -27.02 -21.28
N ALA A 152 -24.63 -26.64 -20.31
CA ALA A 152 -25.47 -27.56 -19.54
C ALA A 152 -26.59 -28.22 -20.38
N LYS A 153 -26.98 -27.60 -21.50
CA LYS A 153 -28.04 -28.10 -22.40
C LYS A 153 -27.52 -29.05 -23.49
N THR A 154 -26.23 -29.42 -23.47
CA THR A 154 -25.61 -30.32 -24.45
C THR A 154 -25.33 -31.72 -23.85
N PRO A 155 -26.36 -32.58 -23.69
CA PRO A 155 -26.24 -33.88 -23.00
C PRO A 155 -25.24 -34.83 -23.68
N ASN A 156 -25.18 -34.84 -25.01
CA ASN A 156 -24.28 -35.71 -25.79
C ASN A 156 -22.77 -35.41 -25.59
N ILE A 157 -22.41 -34.25 -25.02
CA ILE A 157 -21.01 -33.87 -24.75
C ILE A 157 -20.59 -34.34 -23.36
N LEU A 158 -21.48 -34.28 -22.36
CA LEU A 158 -21.19 -34.75 -20.99
C LEU A 158 -20.93 -36.26 -20.94
N ASP A 159 -21.73 -37.05 -21.66
CA ASP A 159 -21.61 -38.51 -21.70
C ASP A 159 -20.32 -39.00 -22.38
N LYS A 160 -19.76 -38.23 -23.32
CA LYS A 160 -18.52 -38.59 -24.04
C LYS A 160 -17.24 -38.28 -23.27
N VAL A 161 -17.29 -37.43 -22.26
CA VAL A 161 -16.10 -36.87 -21.59
C VAL A 161 -15.96 -37.39 -20.15
N ASN A 162 -16.91 -38.17 -19.65
CA ASN A 162 -16.84 -38.80 -18.31
C ASN A 162 -16.62 -37.78 -17.18
N VAL A 163 -17.16 -36.56 -17.34
CA VAL A 163 -17.08 -35.47 -16.36
C VAL A 163 -18.33 -35.50 -15.50
N THR A 164 -18.19 -35.45 -14.18
CA THR A 164 -19.36 -35.43 -13.30
C THR A 164 -20.10 -34.09 -13.38
N GLU A 165 -21.42 -34.12 -13.21
CA GLU A 165 -22.28 -32.93 -13.19
C GLU A 165 -21.78 -31.87 -12.18
N ASN A 166 -21.21 -32.32 -11.06
CA ASN A 166 -20.63 -31.47 -10.01
C ASN A 166 -19.35 -30.74 -10.45
N ASP A 167 -18.49 -31.35 -11.27
CA ASP A 167 -17.26 -30.74 -11.79
C ASP A 167 -17.58 -29.64 -12.83
N VAL A 168 -18.62 -29.87 -13.63
CA VAL A 168 -19.15 -28.86 -14.56
C VAL A 168 -19.80 -27.71 -13.80
N ILE A 169 -20.63 -27.98 -12.79
CA ILE A 169 -21.31 -26.94 -12.00
C ILE A 169 -20.32 -26.07 -11.22
N SER A 170 -19.23 -26.64 -10.68
CA SER A 170 -18.22 -25.88 -9.94
C SER A 170 -17.39 -24.97 -10.85
N SER A 171 -16.92 -25.50 -11.99
CA SER A 171 -16.14 -24.75 -12.98
C SER A 171 -16.96 -23.66 -13.69
N THR A 172 -18.25 -23.94 -13.95
CA THR A 172 -19.18 -22.96 -14.53
C THR A 172 -19.55 -21.85 -13.55
N LYS A 173 -19.71 -22.13 -12.25
CA LYS A 173 -19.88 -21.09 -11.22
C LYS A 173 -18.69 -20.13 -11.15
N ILE A 174 -17.47 -20.66 -11.27
CA ILE A 174 -16.25 -19.82 -11.32
C ILE A 174 -16.30 -18.92 -12.55
N MET A 175 -16.65 -19.48 -13.72
CA MET A 175 -16.75 -18.74 -14.97
C MET A 175 -17.84 -17.66 -14.93
N GLU A 176 -19.01 -17.97 -14.34
CA GLU A 176 -20.09 -17.01 -14.11
C GLU A 176 -19.63 -15.86 -13.21
N GLY A 177 -18.87 -16.18 -12.17
CA GLY A 177 -18.27 -15.21 -11.27
C GLY A 177 -17.33 -14.25 -12.02
N VAL A 178 -16.49 -14.77 -12.92
CA VAL A 178 -15.57 -13.94 -13.72
C VAL A 178 -16.32 -13.07 -14.73
N PHE A 179 -17.36 -13.58 -15.40
CA PHE A 179 -18.17 -12.79 -16.31
C PHE A 179 -18.96 -11.68 -15.59
N LYS A 180 -19.56 -12.00 -14.44
CA LYS A 180 -20.20 -11.01 -13.58
C LYS A 180 -19.19 -9.95 -13.15
N ALA A 181 -18.00 -10.36 -12.70
CA ALA A 181 -16.92 -9.44 -12.34
C ALA A 181 -16.48 -8.54 -13.50
N LYS A 182 -16.32 -9.06 -14.73
CA LYS A 182 -16.04 -8.25 -15.94
C LYS A 182 -17.15 -7.22 -16.17
N SER A 183 -18.41 -7.66 -16.18
CA SER A 183 -19.55 -6.75 -16.43
C SER A 183 -19.66 -5.65 -15.36
N TYR A 184 -19.39 -5.98 -14.09
CA TYR A 184 -19.35 -5.00 -13.01
C TYR A 184 -18.16 -4.07 -13.13
N ALA A 185 -16.98 -4.57 -13.51
CA ALA A 185 -15.81 -3.75 -13.76
C ALA A 185 -16.06 -2.74 -14.90
N GLU A 186 -16.67 -3.17 -16.00
CA GLU A 186 -17.04 -2.29 -17.12
C GLU A 186 -18.03 -1.21 -16.68
N GLN A 187 -19.04 -1.57 -15.90
CA GLN A 187 -20.01 -0.61 -15.33
C GLN A 187 -19.33 0.36 -14.34
N ILE A 188 -18.47 -0.13 -13.45
CA ILE A 188 -17.67 0.69 -12.53
C ILE A 188 -16.79 1.68 -13.30
N ILE A 189 -16.07 1.22 -14.33
CA ILE A 189 -15.22 2.07 -15.16
C ILE A 189 -16.08 3.14 -15.85
N LYS A 190 -17.23 2.76 -16.42
CA LYS A 190 -18.15 3.70 -17.06
C LYS A 190 -18.67 4.74 -16.07
N ASP A 191 -19.08 4.33 -14.88
CA ASP A 191 -19.56 5.23 -13.83
C ASP A 191 -18.46 6.21 -13.40
N VAL A 192 -17.22 5.72 -13.17
CA VAL A 192 -16.06 6.55 -12.85
C VAL A 192 -15.72 7.52 -13.97
N MET A 193 -15.70 7.05 -15.23
CA MET A 193 -15.45 7.90 -16.41
C MET A 193 -16.57 8.92 -16.64
N THR A 194 -17.78 8.68 -16.14
CA THR A 194 -18.88 9.63 -16.23
C THR A 194 -18.78 10.68 -15.11
N SER A 195 -18.43 10.26 -13.88
CA SER A 195 -18.37 11.13 -12.70
C SER A 195 -16.97 11.69 -12.36
N TRP A 196 -15.96 11.47 -13.21
CA TRP A 196 -14.55 11.76 -12.89
C TRP A 196 -14.29 13.21 -12.46
N TRP A 197 -14.96 14.18 -13.11
CA TRP A 197 -14.78 15.59 -12.81
C TRP A 197 -15.36 15.96 -11.42
N ILE A 198 -16.48 15.35 -11.02
CA ILE A 198 -17.07 15.53 -9.68
C ILE A 198 -16.12 14.95 -8.63
N ILE A 199 -15.57 13.75 -8.90
CA ILE A 199 -14.57 13.11 -8.02
C ILE A 199 -13.37 14.05 -7.86
N LEU A 200 -12.85 14.59 -8.98
CA LEU A 200 -11.69 15.50 -8.96
C LEU A 200 -11.98 16.78 -8.16
N VAL A 201 -13.13 17.43 -8.39
CA VAL A 201 -13.56 18.62 -7.65
C VAL A 201 -13.69 18.31 -6.15
N ALA A 202 -14.31 17.19 -5.79
CA ALA A 202 -14.46 16.78 -4.39
C ALA A 202 -13.10 16.54 -3.70
N LEU A 203 -12.13 15.96 -4.40
CA LEU A 203 -10.76 15.77 -3.89
C LEU A 203 -9.99 17.10 -3.76
N ILE A 204 -10.21 18.06 -4.65
CA ILE A 204 -9.65 19.41 -4.53
C ILE A 204 -10.27 20.14 -3.32
N ILE A 205 -11.59 20.04 -3.13
CA ILE A 205 -12.26 20.57 -1.93
C ILE A 205 -11.69 19.90 -0.68
N ALA A 206 -11.49 18.58 -0.69
CA ALA A 206 -10.89 17.85 0.41
C ALA A 206 -9.49 18.37 0.78
N MET A 207 -8.67 18.67 -0.21
CA MET A 207 -7.37 19.30 -0.03
C MET A 207 -7.49 20.69 0.63
N PHE A 208 -8.36 21.56 0.13
CA PHE A 208 -8.57 22.88 0.74
C PHE A 208 -9.12 22.80 2.16
N VAL A 209 -10.08 21.91 2.42
CA VAL A 209 -10.61 21.65 3.78
C VAL A 209 -9.51 21.15 4.71
N SER A 210 -8.63 20.27 4.24
CA SER A 210 -7.48 19.78 5.03
C SER A 210 -6.50 20.90 5.39
N LEU A 211 -6.18 21.77 4.42
CA LEU A 211 -5.33 22.94 4.64
C LEU A 211 -5.96 23.95 5.59
N LEU A 212 -7.24 24.24 5.41
CA LEU A 212 -8.01 25.11 6.30
C LEU A 212 -8.04 24.55 7.72
N TRP A 213 -8.28 23.25 7.87
CA TRP A 213 -8.26 22.58 9.18
C TRP A 213 -6.91 22.76 9.89
N ILE A 214 -5.80 22.55 9.18
CA ILE A 214 -4.45 22.73 9.73
C ILE A 214 -4.20 24.18 10.15
N PHE A 215 -4.67 25.13 9.35
CA PHE A 215 -4.57 26.55 9.66
C PHE A 215 -5.37 26.91 10.92
N LEU A 216 -6.61 26.42 11.04
CA LEU A 216 -7.48 26.64 12.21
C LEU A 216 -6.92 26.03 13.50
N MET A 217 -6.20 24.89 13.41
CA MET A 217 -5.53 24.29 14.58
C MET A 217 -4.56 25.25 15.29
N ARG A 218 -4.05 26.28 14.61
CA ARG A 218 -3.19 27.30 15.23
C ARG A 218 -3.88 28.07 16.35
N TRP A 219 -5.15 28.39 16.17
CA TRP A 219 -5.88 29.31 17.05
C TRP A 219 -6.87 28.59 17.95
N VAL A 220 -7.57 27.59 17.41
CA VAL A 220 -8.70 26.93 18.07
C VAL A 220 -8.50 25.44 18.26
N ALA A 221 -7.25 24.93 18.25
CA ALA A 221 -6.96 23.50 18.49
C ALA A 221 -7.70 22.93 19.71
N GLY A 222 -7.70 23.61 20.85
CA GLY A 222 -8.40 23.12 22.04
C GLY A 222 -9.90 22.91 21.81
N ILE A 223 -10.59 23.87 21.19
CA ILE A 223 -12.02 23.79 20.89
C ILE A 223 -12.27 22.67 19.88
N MET A 224 -11.47 22.59 18.81
CA MET A 224 -11.60 21.55 17.79
C MET A 224 -11.47 20.14 18.36
N VAL A 225 -10.51 19.95 19.27
CA VAL A 225 -10.27 18.65 19.92
C VAL A 225 -11.44 18.26 20.82
N TRP A 226 -11.90 19.16 21.69
CA TRP A 226 -13.03 18.88 22.57
C TRP A 226 -14.33 18.68 21.79
N PHE A 227 -14.58 19.51 20.77
CA PHE A 227 -15.71 19.33 19.88
C PHE A 227 -15.66 17.97 19.19
N GLY A 228 -14.52 17.58 18.61
CA GLY A 228 -14.37 16.29 17.95
C GLY A 228 -14.57 15.10 18.90
N VAL A 229 -14.04 15.20 20.12
CA VAL A 229 -14.25 14.23 21.20
C VAL A 229 -15.74 14.09 21.54
N ILE A 230 -16.43 15.21 21.79
CA ILE A 230 -17.85 15.21 22.17
C ILE A 230 -18.70 14.71 21.02
N ALA A 231 -18.45 15.18 19.80
CA ALA A 231 -19.17 14.75 18.60
C ALA A 231 -19.03 13.24 18.38
N PHE A 232 -17.84 12.68 18.57
CA PHE A 232 -17.63 11.23 18.48
C PHE A 232 -18.42 10.47 19.55
N LEU A 233 -18.36 10.92 20.81
CA LEU A 233 -19.12 10.30 21.90
C LEU A 233 -20.64 10.33 21.63
N VAL A 234 -21.16 11.48 21.20
CA VAL A 234 -22.59 11.64 20.87
C VAL A 234 -22.99 10.75 19.69
N LEU A 235 -22.20 10.72 18.62
CA LEU A 235 -22.50 9.94 17.43
C LEU A 235 -22.58 8.44 17.73
N PHE A 236 -21.62 7.90 18.48
CA PHE A 236 -21.60 6.47 18.81
C PHE A 236 -22.64 6.11 19.87
N ALA A 237 -22.89 6.97 20.86
CA ALA A 237 -23.96 6.78 21.82
C ALA A 237 -25.34 6.79 21.14
N ALA A 238 -25.57 7.74 20.22
CA ALA A 238 -26.81 7.82 19.44
C ALA A 238 -26.94 6.63 18.49
N GLY A 239 -25.87 6.23 17.80
CA GLY A 239 -25.85 5.05 16.93
C GLY A 239 -26.20 3.76 17.69
N CYS A 240 -25.61 3.56 18.87
CA CYS A 240 -25.93 2.44 19.76
C CYS A 240 -27.39 2.50 20.24
N GLY A 241 -27.88 3.66 20.66
CA GLY A 241 -29.25 3.85 21.14
C GLY A 241 -30.31 3.63 20.05
N VAL A 242 -30.12 4.24 18.87
CA VAL A 242 -31.03 4.10 17.73
C VAL A 242 -31.06 2.66 17.21
N SER A 243 -29.90 2.01 17.08
CA SER A 243 -29.85 0.61 16.62
C SER A 243 -30.47 -0.34 17.65
N ALA A 244 -30.23 -0.14 18.95
CA ALA A 244 -30.90 -0.92 20.01
C ALA A 244 -32.42 -0.72 19.98
N TRP A 245 -32.90 0.52 19.81
CA TRP A 245 -34.33 0.81 19.69
C TRP A 245 -34.96 0.20 18.44
N LYS A 246 -34.27 0.25 17.30
CA LYS A 246 -34.73 -0.43 16.08
C LYS A 246 -34.76 -1.95 16.27
N TYR A 247 -33.79 -2.54 16.96
CA TYR A 247 -33.81 -3.95 17.29
C TYR A 247 -35.06 -4.33 18.10
N THR A 248 -35.45 -3.55 19.12
CA THR A 248 -36.65 -3.89 19.92
C THR A 248 -37.95 -3.85 19.12
N ILE A 249 -38.01 -3.08 18.04
CA ILE A 249 -39.16 -3.05 17.12
C ILE A 249 -39.18 -4.30 16.23
N TRP A 250 -38.03 -4.69 15.69
CA TRP A 250 -37.93 -5.74 14.68
C TRP A 250 -37.60 -7.13 15.24
N LYS A 251 -37.34 -7.28 16.55
CA LYS A 251 -36.92 -8.55 17.16
C LYS A 251 -37.91 -9.71 16.97
N ASP A 252 -39.21 -9.39 16.88
CA ASP A 252 -40.29 -10.36 16.75
C ASP A 252 -40.77 -10.50 15.28
N SER A 253 -40.10 -9.83 14.33
CA SER A 253 -40.46 -9.81 12.90
C SER A 253 -39.36 -10.43 12.05
N ASP A 254 -39.72 -11.31 11.10
CA ASP A 254 -38.76 -11.93 10.15
C ASP A 254 -38.51 -11.08 8.90
N GLU A 255 -38.69 -9.76 9.00
CA GLU A 255 -38.47 -8.89 7.86
C GLU A 255 -36.99 -8.81 7.47
N GLN A 256 -36.74 -8.93 6.18
CA GLN A 256 -35.40 -8.85 5.61
C GLN A 256 -35.06 -7.42 5.18
N MET A 257 -33.78 -7.08 5.33
CA MET A 257 -33.18 -5.85 4.84
C MET A 257 -32.10 -6.23 3.84
N THR A 258 -32.24 -5.74 2.62
CA THR A 258 -31.20 -5.77 1.61
C THR A 258 -30.28 -4.58 1.84
N VAL A 259 -29.14 -4.83 2.46
CA VAL A 259 -28.05 -3.84 2.61
C VAL A 259 -26.99 -4.19 1.60
N GLY A 260 -26.80 -3.30 0.63
CA GLY A 260 -25.71 -3.47 -0.29
C GLY A 260 -25.81 -2.51 -1.44
N PHE A 261 -24.75 -2.50 -2.22
CA PHE A 261 -24.68 -1.72 -3.44
C PHE A 261 -25.01 -2.71 -4.52
N ASN A 262 -25.98 -2.44 -5.41
CA ASN A 262 -26.09 -3.25 -6.63
C ASN A 262 -24.65 -3.36 -7.19
N PRO A 263 -24.12 -4.56 -7.50
CA PRO A 263 -24.69 -5.90 -7.42
C PRO A 263 -24.39 -6.67 -6.12
N LEU A 264 -23.52 -6.13 -5.27
CA LEU A 264 -23.14 -6.59 -3.95
C LEU A 264 -24.28 -6.35 -2.91
N LEU A 265 -25.45 -6.90 -3.18
CA LEU A 265 -26.61 -6.87 -2.28
C LEU A 265 -26.50 -7.98 -1.24
N PHE A 266 -26.34 -7.62 0.03
CA PHE A 266 -26.39 -8.57 1.13
C PHE A 266 -27.75 -8.51 1.80
N THR A 267 -28.41 -9.65 1.92
CA THR A 267 -29.71 -9.74 2.57
C THR A 267 -29.50 -10.21 4.01
N PHE A 268 -29.90 -9.37 4.97
CA PHE A 268 -29.83 -9.65 6.39
C PHE A 268 -31.23 -9.59 7.00
N SER A 269 -31.52 -10.41 8.00
CA SER A 269 -32.69 -10.16 8.85
C SER A 269 -32.54 -8.80 9.53
N LYS A 270 -33.57 -7.95 9.49
CA LYS A 270 -33.58 -6.61 10.12
C LYS A 270 -33.18 -6.71 11.59
N ALA A 271 -33.76 -7.67 12.32
CA ALA A 271 -33.43 -7.92 13.73
C ALA A 271 -31.93 -8.18 13.92
N LYS A 272 -31.37 -9.12 13.15
CA LYS A 272 -29.95 -9.46 13.22
C LYS A 272 -29.07 -8.25 12.86
N PHE A 273 -29.41 -7.52 11.81
CA PHE A 273 -28.64 -6.35 11.37
C PHE A 273 -28.54 -5.27 12.46
N TYR A 274 -29.68 -4.89 13.05
CA TYR A 274 -29.70 -3.88 14.12
C TYR A 274 -29.03 -4.37 15.40
N LEU A 275 -29.14 -5.66 15.73
CA LEU A 275 -28.44 -6.26 16.87
C LEU A 275 -26.91 -6.20 16.68
N TRP A 276 -26.39 -6.68 15.55
CA TRP A 276 -24.95 -6.63 15.25
C TRP A 276 -24.43 -5.19 15.24
N THR A 277 -25.19 -4.27 14.63
CA THR A 277 -24.83 -2.84 14.59
C THR A 277 -24.77 -2.23 15.99
N SER A 278 -25.72 -2.57 16.87
CA SER A 278 -25.73 -2.10 18.27
C SER A 278 -24.53 -2.65 19.06
N ILE A 279 -24.22 -3.94 18.93
CA ILE A 279 -23.06 -4.55 19.61
C ILE A 279 -21.76 -3.90 19.12
N ILE A 280 -21.57 -3.76 17.79
CA ILE A 280 -20.35 -3.19 17.22
C ILE A 280 -20.17 -1.74 17.65
N THR A 281 -21.23 -0.91 17.53
CA THR A 281 -21.15 0.51 17.92
C THR A 281 -20.96 0.68 19.42
N GLY A 282 -21.58 -0.17 20.24
CA GLY A 282 -21.38 -0.19 21.70
C GLY A 282 -19.96 -0.58 22.12
N VAL A 283 -19.36 -1.59 21.49
CA VAL A 283 -17.96 -1.99 21.74
C VAL A 283 -17.00 -0.87 21.36
N ILE A 284 -17.20 -0.24 20.19
CA ILE A 284 -16.36 0.90 19.75
C ILE A 284 -16.50 2.08 20.72
N PHE A 285 -17.73 2.39 21.15
CA PHE A 285 -17.99 3.43 22.14
C PHE A 285 -17.27 3.17 23.46
N ALA A 286 -17.35 1.94 23.99
CA ALA A 286 -16.70 1.54 25.23
C ALA A 286 -15.17 1.64 25.14
N ILE A 287 -14.57 1.13 24.06
CA ILE A 287 -13.13 1.23 23.81
C ILE A 287 -12.70 2.70 23.75
N PHE A 288 -13.46 3.54 23.03
CA PHE A 288 -13.15 4.95 22.88
C PHE A 288 -13.25 5.70 24.21
N LEU A 289 -14.28 5.41 25.01
CA LEU A 289 -14.47 5.99 26.34
C LEU A 289 -13.32 5.61 27.28
N LEU A 290 -12.88 4.34 27.27
CA LEU A 290 -11.71 3.91 28.05
C LEU A 290 -10.44 4.64 27.64
N ILE A 291 -10.17 4.79 26.33
CA ILE A 291 -9.03 5.55 25.82
C ILE A 291 -9.11 7.01 26.28
N LEU A 292 -10.30 7.62 26.19
CA LEU A 292 -10.52 9.00 26.59
C LEU A 292 -10.22 9.22 28.08
N LEU A 293 -10.73 8.34 28.96
CA LEU A 293 -10.50 8.44 30.40
C LEU A 293 -9.00 8.41 30.75
N VAL A 294 -8.24 7.55 30.08
CA VAL A 294 -6.78 7.45 30.26
C VAL A 294 -6.05 8.71 29.76
N LEU A 295 -6.50 9.27 28.63
CA LEU A 295 -5.80 10.39 27.98
C LEU A 295 -6.29 11.77 28.44
N PHE A 296 -7.41 11.89 29.15
CA PHE A 296 -8.10 13.16 29.47
C PHE A 296 -7.18 14.23 30.09
N SER A 297 -6.40 13.86 31.10
CA SER A 297 -5.49 14.78 31.79
C SER A 297 -4.33 15.25 30.91
N ARG A 298 -4.04 14.50 29.84
CA ARG A 298 -2.85 14.65 28.98
C ARG A 298 -3.19 15.35 27.66
N ILE A 299 -4.46 15.36 27.27
CA ILE A 299 -4.96 16.11 26.11
C ILE A 299 -4.54 17.58 26.16
N ARG A 300 -4.47 18.21 27.35
CA ARG A 300 -3.99 19.61 27.48
C ARG A 300 -2.55 19.80 27.01
N ILE A 301 -1.66 18.85 27.32
CA ILE A 301 -0.25 18.88 26.89
C ILE A 301 -0.17 18.59 25.39
N ALA A 302 -0.92 17.60 24.90
CA ALA A 302 -1.02 17.31 23.48
C ALA A 302 -1.48 18.53 22.68
N ILE A 303 -2.53 19.24 23.14
CA ILE A 303 -3.00 20.48 22.52
C ILE A 303 -1.90 21.55 22.47
N ALA A 304 -1.08 21.68 23.52
CA ALA A 304 0.02 22.62 23.53
C ALA A 304 1.09 22.27 22.48
N LEU A 305 1.50 20.99 22.41
CA LEU A 305 2.47 20.53 21.43
C LEU A 305 1.95 20.60 19.99
N ILE A 306 0.68 20.26 19.80
CA ILE A 306 -0.05 20.45 18.54
C ILE A 306 0.02 21.95 18.19
N LYS A 307 -0.39 22.86 19.07
CA LYS A 307 -0.34 24.30 18.79
C LYS A 307 1.06 24.79 18.41
N GLU A 308 2.11 24.29 19.06
CA GLU A 308 3.49 24.61 18.69
C GLU A 308 3.91 23.97 17.35
N GLY A 309 3.51 22.73 17.07
CA GLY A 309 3.69 22.07 15.78
C GLY A 309 3.02 22.84 14.63
N SER A 310 1.79 23.31 14.85
CA SER A 310 1.07 24.16 13.90
C SER A 310 1.78 25.49 13.64
N ARG A 311 2.39 26.11 14.67
CA ARG A 311 3.22 27.31 14.51
C ARG A 311 4.49 27.03 13.72
N ALA A 312 5.13 25.87 13.94
CA ALA A 312 6.31 25.45 13.19
C ALA A 312 5.99 25.24 11.70
N VAL A 313 4.92 24.49 11.41
CA VAL A 313 4.41 24.31 10.04
C VAL A 313 4.03 25.66 9.44
N GLY A 314 3.32 26.51 10.19
CA GLY A 314 2.94 27.89 9.85
C GLY A 314 4.12 28.79 9.46
N SER A 315 5.26 28.62 10.11
CA SER A 315 6.47 29.41 9.86
C SER A 315 7.26 28.86 8.67
N ILE A 316 7.07 27.58 8.33
CA ILE A 316 7.72 26.92 7.20
C ILE A 316 6.63 26.33 6.28
N MET A 317 5.81 27.18 5.67
CA MET A 317 4.66 26.76 4.86
C MET A 317 5.03 25.82 3.71
N SER A 318 6.26 25.90 3.19
CA SER A 318 6.76 24.96 2.16
C SER A 318 6.73 23.50 2.61
N THR A 319 6.72 23.20 3.91
CA THR A 319 6.59 21.84 4.46
C THR A 319 5.26 21.20 4.12
N LEU A 320 4.18 21.96 3.90
CA LEU A 320 2.87 21.42 3.52
C LEU A 320 2.86 20.84 2.11
N LEU A 321 3.71 21.35 1.21
CA LEU A 321 3.86 20.84 -0.15
C LEU A 321 4.88 19.70 -0.22
N TRP A 322 5.67 19.50 0.85
CA TRP A 322 6.70 18.47 0.89
C TRP A 322 6.21 17.06 0.56
N PRO A 323 5.04 16.57 1.05
CA PRO A 323 4.56 15.21 0.76
C PRO A 323 4.41 14.88 -0.72
N ILE A 324 4.27 15.89 -1.60
CA ILE A 324 4.14 15.69 -3.05
C ILE A 324 5.40 15.03 -3.62
N ILE A 325 6.59 15.45 -3.18
CA ILE A 325 7.87 14.93 -3.69
C ILE A 325 8.06 13.44 -3.38
N PRO A 326 8.03 12.97 -2.12
CA PRO A 326 8.15 11.55 -1.81
C PRO A 326 6.97 10.75 -2.40
N PHE A 327 5.77 11.31 -2.52
CA PHE A 327 4.64 10.62 -3.15
C PHE A 327 4.91 10.33 -4.64
N ILE A 328 5.37 11.33 -5.41
CA ILE A 328 5.75 11.13 -6.82
C ILE A 328 6.89 10.11 -6.95
N LEU A 329 7.91 10.20 -6.10
CA LEU A 329 9.02 9.26 -6.11
C LEU A 329 8.58 7.83 -5.76
N GLN A 330 7.68 7.66 -4.79
CA GLN A 330 7.11 6.36 -4.43
C GLN A 330 6.29 5.76 -5.58
N ILE A 331 5.45 6.57 -6.26
CA ILE A 331 4.75 6.15 -7.47
C ILE A 331 5.75 5.72 -8.55
N GLY A 332 6.81 6.49 -8.76
CA GLY A 332 7.87 6.14 -9.71
C GLY A 332 8.53 4.80 -9.39
N VAL A 333 8.81 4.52 -8.11
CA VAL A 333 9.36 3.23 -7.66
C VAL A 333 8.36 2.08 -7.88
N ILE A 334 7.08 2.28 -7.56
CA ILE A 334 6.03 1.27 -7.79
C ILE A 334 5.92 0.95 -9.28
N PHE A 335 5.85 1.98 -10.13
CA PHE A 335 5.76 1.83 -11.57
C PHE A 335 6.98 1.11 -12.15
N LEU A 336 8.18 1.53 -11.75
CA LEU A 336 9.43 0.90 -12.19
C LEU A 336 9.48 -0.58 -11.80
N TRP A 337 9.14 -0.90 -10.54
CA TRP A 337 9.11 -2.28 -10.08
C TRP A 337 8.07 -3.13 -10.81
N LEU A 338 6.83 -2.64 -10.96
CA LEU A 338 5.77 -3.35 -11.70
C LEU A 338 6.19 -3.61 -13.14
N SER A 339 6.75 -2.61 -13.81
CA SER A 339 7.23 -2.73 -15.17
C SER A 339 8.34 -3.78 -15.29
N VAL A 340 9.35 -3.74 -14.42
CA VAL A 340 10.44 -4.75 -14.41
C VAL A 340 9.90 -6.14 -14.10
N ALA A 341 8.97 -6.28 -13.15
CA ALA A 341 8.36 -7.55 -12.80
C ALA A 341 7.59 -8.18 -13.97
N VAL A 342 6.78 -7.38 -14.69
CA VAL A 342 6.04 -7.83 -15.88
C VAL A 342 7.00 -8.28 -16.98
N HIS A 343 8.05 -7.51 -17.26
CA HIS A 343 9.02 -7.87 -18.30
C HIS A 343 9.86 -9.10 -17.91
N LEU A 344 10.27 -9.25 -16.65
CA LEU A 344 10.95 -10.47 -16.18
C LEU A 344 10.04 -11.71 -16.27
N TYR A 345 8.74 -11.55 -15.98
CA TYR A 345 7.78 -12.63 -16.19
C TYR A 345 7.64 -12.99 -17.68
N ALA A 346 7.63 -11.99 -18.57
CA ALA A 346 7.62 -12.22 -20.01
C ALA A 346 8.86 -12.99 -20.51
N VAL A 347 10.05 -12.69 -19.97
CA VAL A 347 11.28 -13.44 -20.28
C VAL A 347 11.10 -14.92 -19.98
N ASN A 348 10.60 -15.25 -18.78
CA ASN A 348 10.36 -16.63 -18.35
C ASN A 348 9.36 -17.36 -19.26
N ARG A 349 8.31 -16.65 -19.70
CA ARG A 349 7.31 -17.20 -20.61
C ARG A 349 7.89 -17.45 -22.01
N SER A 350 8.68 -16.51 -22.54
CA SER A 350 9.32 -16.65 -23.85
C SER A 350 10.31 -17.82 -23.90
N SER A 351 11.10 -18.03 -22.84
CA SER A 351 12.02 -19.17 -22.77
C SER A 351 11.28 -20.50 -22.78
N ASN A 352 10.18 -20.63 -22.03
CA ASN A 352 9.40 -21.87 -21.98
C ASN A 352 8.75 -22.20 -23.33
N LEU A 353 8.31 -21.19 -24.09
CA LEU A 353 7.72 -21.41 -25.42
C LEU A 353 8.73 -21.91 -26.46
N LYS A 354 10.00 -21.49 -26.37
CA LYS A 354 11.06 -21.96 -27.28
C LYS A 354 11.46 -23.41 -27.04
N VAL A 355 11.22 -23.95 -25.83
CA VAL A 355 11.53 -25.34 -25.48
C VAL A 355 10.47 -26.31 -26.05
N ASN A 356 9.23 -25.86 -26.26
CA ASN A 356 8.08 -26.70 -26.65
C ASN A 356 7.74 -26.74 -28.16
N SER A 357 8.63 -26.29 -29.05
CA SER A 357 8.41 -26.40 -30.51
C SER A 357 8.51 -27.86 -30.99
N SER A 358 7.77 -28.20 -32.07
CA SER A 358 7.49 -29.58 -32.50
C SER A 358 8.69 -30.45 -32.89
N GLU A 359 9.83 -29.86 -33.26
CA GLU A 359 11.08 -30.61 -33.48
C GLU A 359 11.80 -30.97 -32.18
N THR A 360 11.49 -30.24 -31.10
CA THR A 360 12.12 -30.35 -29.78
C THR A 360 11.35 -31.27 -28.85
N ASN A 361 10.03 -31.46 -29.04
CA ASN A 361 9.18 -32.24 -28.12
C ASN A 361 9.55 -33.73 -28.01
N ALA A 362 9.99 -34.37 -29.10
CA ALA A 362 10.46 -35.77 -29.06
C ALA A 362 11.77 -35.90 -28.28
N ILE A 363 12.67 -34.91 -28.44
CA ILE A 363 13.98 -34.86 -27.81
C ILE A 363 13.84 -34.45 -26.33
N VAL A 364 12.97 -33.49 -26.01
CA VAL A 364 12.69 -33.02 -24.65
C VAL A 364 11.98 -34.10 -23.83
N ALA A 365 10.99 -34.81 -24.40
CA ALA A 365 10.34 -35.93 -23.71
C ALA A 365 11.31 -37.09 -23.44
N GLN A 366 12.24 -37.37 -24.38
CA GLN A 366 13.34 -38.32 -24.14
C GLN A 366 14.30 -37.81 -23.05
N ILE A 367 14.68 -36.54 -23.07
CA ILE A 367 15.59 -35.95 -22.07
C ILE A 367 14.94 -35.92 -20.67
N GLU A 368 13.63 -35.64 -20.56
CA GLU A 368 12.89 -35.59 -19.30
C GLU A 368 12.71 -36.99 -18.68
N SER A 369 12.49 -38.01 -19.52
CA SER A 369 12.55 -39.42 -19.13
C SER A 369 13.95 -39.84 -18.68
N LEU A 370 15.02 -39.36 -19.33
CA LEU A 370 16.39 -39.63 -18.89
C LEU A 370 16.76 -38.91 -17.58
N CYS A 371 16.22 -37.71 -17.33
CA CYS A 371 16.57 -36.88 -16.19
C CYS A 371 15.78 -37.14 -14.90
N SER A 372 14.76 -38.01 -14.95
CA SER A 372 14.04 -38.50 -13.76
C SER A 372 14.76 -39.64 -13.04
N GLY A 373 15.80 -40.25 -13.66
CA GLY A 373 16.53 -41.40 -13.12
C GLY A 373 18.02 -41.20 -12.80
N LEU A 374 18.60 -40.02 -13.07
CA LEU A 374 20.05 -39.77 -12.92
C LEU A 374 20.39 -38.88 -11.70
N PRO A 375 21.47 -39.19 -10.95
CA PRO A 375 21.97 -38.33 -9.88
C PRO A 375 22.53 -37.01 -10.44
N THR A 376 22.45 -35.95 -9.63
CA THR A 376 22.55 -34.51 -9.98
C THR A 376 23.82 -34.01 -10.68
N ASN A 377 24.77 -34.87 -11.04
CA ASN A 377 26.11 -34.44 -11.44
C ASN A 377 26.50 -34.63 -12.90
N GLU A 378 25.77 -35.34 -13.76
CA GLU A 378 26.18 -35.45 -15.17
C GLU A 378 25.00 -35.46 -16.14
N THR A 379 24.65 -34.27 -16.65
CA THR A 379 24.21 -33.97 -18.03
C THR A 379 23.94 -32.46 -18.15
N ASN A 380 24.70 -31.76 -19.00
CA ASN A 380 24.63 -30.30 -19.16
C ASN A 380 23.28 -29.79 -19.70
N ALA A 381 22.47 -30.65 -20.33
CA ALA A 381 21.18 -30.24 -20.89
C ALA A 381 20.09 -30.07 -19.82
N CYS A 382 20.03 -30.97 -18.83
CA CYS A 382 19.03 -30.91 -17.76
C CYS A 382 19.36 -29.88 -16.68
N SER A 383 20.65 -29.59 -16.46
CA SER A 383 21.05 -28.45 -15.64
C SER A 383 20.72 -27.11 -16.31
N VAL A 384 20.82 -27.01 -17.64
CA VAL A 384 20.47 -25.80 -18.40
C VAL A 384 18.95 -25.55 -18.44
N MET A 385 18.12 -26.59 -18.62
CA MET A 385 16.66 -26.43 -18.63
C MET A 385 16.10 -26.04 -17.24
N ARG A 386 16.60 -26.66 -16.15
CA ARG A 386 16.31 -26.23 -14.77
C ARG A 386 16.94 -24.87 -14.42
N SER A 387 18.07 -24.50 -15.04
CA SER A 387 18.74 -23.21 -14.83
C SER A 387 17.93 -22.04 -15.39
N MET A 388 17.21 -22.23 -16.51
CA MET A 388 16.46 -21.15 -17.18
C MET A 388 15.25 -20.63 -16.39
N GLU A 389 14.50 -21.52 -15.72
CA GLU A 389 13.43 -21.11 -14.78
C GLU A 389 14.00 -20.49 -13.48
N SER A 390 15.22 -20.88 -13.10
CA SER A 390 15.80 -20.50 -11.81
C SER A 390 16.32 -19.06 -11.79
N TYR A 391 16.96 -18.56 -12.86
CA TYR A 391 17.57 -17.22 -12.82
C TYR A 391 16.56 -16.08 -12.84
N THR A 392 15.44 -16.20 -13.57
CA THR A 392 14.39 -15.17 -13.64
C THR A 392 13.72 -14.98 -12.27
N LEU A 393 13.54 -16.06 -11.52
CA LEU A 393 13.05 -16.02 -10.14
C LEU A 393 14.00 -15.25 -9.21
N TYR A 394 15.32 -15.51 -9.28
CA TYR A 394 16.30 -14.75 -8.49
C TYR A 394 16.28 -13.26 -8.84
N LEU A 395 16.14 -12.91 -10.12
CA LEU A 395 16.01 -11.52 -10.56
C LEU A 395 14.70 -10.87 -10.06
N GLN A 396 13.60 -11.61 -10.01
CA GLN A 396 12.34 -11.13 -9.43
C GLN A 396 12.43 -10.92 -7.92
N ILE A 397 13.07 -11.85 -7.18
CA ILE A 397 13.31 -11.69 -5.74
C ILE A 397 14.19 -10.46 -5.48
N TYR A 398 15.24 -10.30 -6.26
CA TYR A 398 16.11 -9.13 -6.19
C TYR A 398 15.37 -7.82 -6.51
N ALA A 399 14.53 -7.80 -7.55
CA ALA A 399 13.71 -6.64 -7.90
C ALA A 399 12.70 -6.30 -6.80
N LEU A 400 12.09 -7.30 -6.17
CA LEU A 400 11.20 -7.12 -5.02
C LEU A 400 11.93 -6.58 -3.79
N PHE A 401 13.13 -7.07 -3.51
CA PHE A 401 13.98 -6.52 -2.46
C PHE A 401 14.32 -5.05 -2.71
N MET A 402 14.71 -4.70 -3.96
CA MET A 402 14.97 -3.33 -4.35
C MET A 402 13.74 -2.43 -4.24
N PHE A 403 12.55 -2.93 -4.54
CA PHE A 403 11.29 -2.22 -4.30
C PHE A 403 11.13 -1.83 -2.82
N PHE A 404 11.31 -2.80 -1.90
CA PHE A 404 11.23 -2.50 -0.46
C PHE A 404 12.34 -1.54 -0.02
N TRP A 405 13.56 -1.67 -0.53
CA TRP A 405 14.64 -0.76 -0.16
C TRP A 405 14.36 0.67 -0.63
N LEU A 406 13.99 0.85 -1.91
CA LEU A 406 13.71 2.15 -2.50
C LEU A 406 12.51 2.85 -1.85
N ILE A 407 11.41 2.14 -1.57
CA ILE A 407 10.22 2.75 -0.96
C ILE A 407 10.51 3.26 0.46
N ASN A 408 11.30 2.49 1.24
CA ASN A 408 11.72 2.90 2.57
C ASN A 408 12.78 4.01 2.51
N PHE A 409 13.66 4.01 1.50
CA PHE A 409 14.64 5.07 1.29
C PHE A 409 13.97 6.42 1.04
N VAL A 410 12.98 6.46 0.13
CA VAL A 410 12.19 7.68 -0.14
C VAL A 410 11.45 8.15 1.13
N SER A 411 10.91 7.22 1.91
CA SER A 411 10.25 7.53 3.19
C SER A 411 11.23 8.12 4.22
N ALA A 412 12.42 7.53 4.34
CA ALA A 412 13.49 7.99 5.23
C ALA A 412 13.96 9.41 4.86
N MET A 413 14.15 9.67 3.56
CA MET A 413 14.49 10.99 3.03
C MET A 413 13.42 12.02 3.39
N GLY A 414 12.14 11.66 3.26
CA GLY A 414 11.02 12.52 3.64
C GLY A 414 11.04 12.90 5.13
N GLN A 415 11.28 11.92 6.01
CA GLN A 415 11.36 12.10 7.46
C GLN A 415 12.56 12.98 7.86
N LEU A 416 13.77 12.66 7.37
CA LEU A 416 14.98 13.42 7.69
C LEU A 416 14.90 14.87 7.21
N THR A 417 14.32 15.08 6.02
CA THR A 417 14.15 16.43 5.44
C THR A 417 13.24 17.29 6.31
N LEU A 418 12.05 16.79 6.67
CA LEU A 418 11.12 17.49 7.55
C LEU A 418 11.71 17.70 8.95
N ALA A 419 12.34 16.67 9.52
CA ALA A 419 12.99 16.76 10.83
C ALA A 419 14.03 17.89 10.86
N GLY A 420 14.87 18.00 9.82
CA GLY A 420 15.86 19.07 9.78
C GLY A 420 15.27 20.47 9.58
N ALA A 421 14.10 20.60 8.95
CA ALA A 421 13.39 21.87 8.85
C ALA A 421 12.78 22.29 10.19
N PHE A 422 12.08 21.36 10.88
CA PHE A 422 11.47 21.63 12.17
C PHE A 422 12.49 21.76 13.30
N ALA A 423 13.62 21.07 13.24
CA ALA A 423 14.75 21.29 14.14
C ALA A 423 15.31 22.71 13.98
N SER A 424 15.48 23.20 12.74
CA SER A 424 15.89 24.59 12.50
C SER A 424 14.88 25.60 13.09
N TYR A 425 13.57 25.31 13.01
CA TYR A 425 12.57 26.12 13.70
C TYR A 425 12.73 26.07 15.23
N TYR A 426 12.83 24.88 15.81
CA TYR A 426 12.87 24.69 17.26
C TYR A 426 13.99 25.50 17.91
N TRP A 427 15.21 25.33 17.38
CA TRP A 427 16.44 25.91 17.90
C TRP A 427 16.69 27.36 17.48
N SER A 428 15.70 28.05 16.89
CA SER A 428 15.74 29.49 16.64
C SER A 428 15.23 30.25 17.87
N PHE A 429 15.97 31.23 18.41
CA PHE A 429 15.52 31.98 19.59
C PHE A 429 14.37 32.93 19.25
N LYS A 430 14.57 33.83 18.28
CA LYS A 430 13.53 34.73 17.75
C LYS A 430 12.85 34.07 16.55
N LYS A 431 11.59 33.67 16.74
CA LYS A 431 10.77 33.05 15.70
C LYS A 431 9.80 34.11 15.15
N PRO A 432 9.81 34.43 13.83
CA PRO A 432 10.45 33.71 12.73
C PRO A 432 11.84 34.22 12.30
N ASP A 433 12.34 35.32 12.86
CA ASP A 433 13.49 36.06 12.33
C ASP A 433 14.80 35.25 12.23
N ASP A 434 15.06 34.36 13.19
CA ASP A 434 16.28 33.54 13.26
C ASP A 434 16.17 32.24 12.44
N ILE A 435 15.00 31.96 11.81
CA ILE A 435 14.81 30.76 11.01
C ILE A 435 15.57 30.93 9.69
N PRO A 436 16.46 29.99 9.31
CA PRO A 436 17.23 30.10 8.08
C PRO A 436 16.31 30.13 6.86
N SER A 437 16.65 30.95 5.86
CA SER A 437 15.93 30.99 4.58
C SER A 437 15.86 29.60 3.92
N LEU A 438 14.69 29.22 3.40
CA LEU A 438 14.42 27.94 2.75
C LEU A 438 14.93 26.72 3.56
N PRO A 439 14.48 26.56 4.83
CA PRO A 439 15.02 25.55 5.74
C PRO A 439 14.73 24.12 5.22
N LEU A 440 13.59 23.93 4.55
CA LEU A 440 13.22 22.67 3.92
C LEU A 440 14.20 22.26 2.82
N LEU A 441 14.52 23.17 1.89
CA LEU A 441 15.43 22.90 0.78
C LEU A 441 16.86 22.66 1.27
N LYS A 442 17.32 23.46 2.24
CA LYS A 442 18.63 23.23 2.90
C LYS A 442 18.66 21.86 3.58
N SER A 443 17.58 21.47 4.25
CA SER A 443 17.45 20.16 4.89
C SER A 443 17.49 19.01 3.88
N PHE A 444 16.75 19.16 2.78
CA PHE A 444 16.76 18.21 1.67
C PHE A 444 18.16 18.03 1.08
N TRP A 445 18.86 19.14 0.82
CA TRP A 445 20.23 19.09 0.29
C TRP A 445 21.20 18.39 1.25
N ARG A 446 21.08 18.63 2.57
CA ARG A 446 21.88 17.93 3.59
C ARG A 446 21.66 16.41 3.55
N CYS A 447 20.45 15.94 3.23
CA CYS A 447 20.16 14.52 3.11
C CYS A 447 21.05 13.85 2.06
N PHE A 448 21.17 14.43 0.86
CA PHE A 448 22.00 13.87 -0.21
C PHE A 448 23.50 14.14 -0.01
N ARG A 449 23.85 15.34 0.46
CA ARG A 449 25.26 15.75 0.57
C ARG A 449 26.02 15.06 1.70
N TYR A 450 25.35 14.79 2.82
CA TYR A 450 26.00 14.29 4.03
C TYR A 450 25.43 12.97 4.54
N HIS A 451 24.10 12.76 4.44
CA HIS A 451 23.43 11.67 5.16
C HIS A 451 22.84 10.58 4.26
N PHE A 452 23.26 10.52 2.99
CA PHE A 452 22.74 9.55 2.02
C PHE A 452 22.99 8.11 2.48
N GLY A 453 24.16 7.83 3.05
CA GLY A 453 24.51 6.53 3.64
C GLY A 453 23.62 6.16 4.82
N SER A 454 23.30 7.10 5.70
CA SER A 454 22.43 6.85 6.86
C SER A 454 21.00 6.54 6.44
N LEU A 455 20.50 7.22 5.40
CA LEU A 455 19.20 6.93 4.79
C LEU A 455 19.19 5.53 4.18
N ALA A 456 20.25 5.16 3.45
CA ALA A 456 20.41 3.84 2.86
C ALA A 456 20.46 2.74 3.92
N PHE A 457 21.23 2.94 5.00
CA PHE A 457 21.34 1.96 6.08
C PHE A 457 20.04 1.76 6.84
N GLY A 458 19.39 2.85 7.28
CA GLY A 458 18.12 2.74 7.99
C GLY A 458 17.03 2.08 7.13
N SER A 459 16.90 2.49 5.87
CA SER A 459 15.93 1.87 4.95
C SER A 459 16.22 0.40 4.63
N LEU A 460 17.49 0.00 4.59
CA LEU A 460 17.91 -1.39 4.41
C LEU A 460 17.39 -2.29 5.53
N LEU A 461 17.52 -1.86 6.79
CA LEU A 461 17.04 -2.64 7.94
C LEU A 461 15.54 -2.95 7.85
N ILE A 462 14.73 -1.97 7.45
CA ILE A 462 13.29 -2.16 7.26
C ILE A 462 13.03 -3.08 6.05
N ALA A 463 13.75 -2.89 4.94
CA ALA A 463 13.58 -3.69 3.73
C ALA A 463 13.87 -5.17 3.95
N ILE A 464 14.92 -5.51 4.70
CA ILE A 464 15.25 -6.90 5.07
C ILE A 464 14.09 -7.54 5.85
N VAL A 465 13.58 -6.84 6.87
CA VAL A 465 12.46 -7.34 7.67
C VAL A 465 11.19 -7.50 6.84
N GLN A 466 10.91 -6.56 5.92
CA GLN A 466 9.78 -6.68 5.00
C GLN A 466 9.92 -7.87 4.05
N MET A 467 11.12 -8.12 3.54
CA MET A 467 11.39 -9.29 2.71
C MET A 467 11.16 -10.60 3.48
N ILE A 468 11.61 -10.68 4.73
CA ILE A 468 11.34 -11.85 5.58
C ILE A 468 9.84 -12.01 5.84
N ARG A 469 9.10 -10.92 6.07
CA ARG A 469 7.63 -10.99 6.25
C ARG A 469 6.92 -11.54 5.01
N VAL A 470 7.32 -11.11 3.81
CA VAL A 470 6.76 -11.65 2.56
C VAL A 470 7.11 -13.13 2.42
N LEU A 471 8.34 -13.53 2.73
CA LEU A 471 8.74 -14.93 2.71
C LEU A 471 7.90 -15.78 3.69
N LEU A 472 7.67 -15.30 4.92
CA LEU A 472 6.83 -15.99 5.91
C LEU A 472 5.37 -16.11 5.44
N GLU A 473 4.85 -15.11 4.73
CA GLU A 473 3.51 -15.16 4.13
C GLU A 473 3.44 -16.19 2.99
N TYR A 474 4.47 -16.22 2.14
CA TYR A 474 4.60 -17.21 1.09
C TYR A 474 4.69 -18.64 1.64
N LEU A 475 5.51 -18.87 2.68
CA LEU A 475 5.64 -20.17 3.34
C LEU A 475 4.32 -20.62 3.97
N ASP A 476 3.62 -19.73 4.67
CA ASP A 476 2.31 -20.05 5.23
C ASP A 476 1.29 -20.41 4.16
N HIS A 477 1.32 -19.73 3.00
CA HIS A 477 0.48 -20.10 1.87
C HIS A 477 0.82 -21.47 1.30
N LYS A 478 2.11 -21.80 1.16
CA LYS A 478 2.57 -23.09 0.64
C LYS A 478 2.34 -24.26 1.61
N LEU A 479 2.27 -23.98 2.90
CA LEU A 479 2.12 -24.99 3.96
C LEU A 479 0.68 -25.11 4.48
N LYS A 480 -0.31 -24.51 3.79
CA LYS A 480 -1.73 -24.62 4.18
C LYS A 480 -2.20 -26.07 4.22
N ASP A 481 -1.80 -26.86 3.21
CA ASP A 481 -2.22 -28.25 3.00
C ASP A 481 -1.40 -29.27 3.83
N VAL A 482 -0.37 -28.81 4.56
CA VAL A 482 0.45 -29.69 5.41
C VAL A 482 -0.12 -29.72 6.84
N GLU A 483 -0.42 -30.92 7.34
CA GLU A 483 -1.01 -31.13 8.67
C GLU A 483 0.05 -31.23 9.78
N ASN A 484 0.96 -30.25 9.90
CA ASN A 484 1.88 -30.16 11.04
C ASN A 484 1.51 -28.97 11.96
N PRO A 485 0.86 -29.23 13.11
CA PRO A 485 0.44 -28.19 14.05
C PRO A 485 1.60 -27.35 14.61
N LEU A 486 2.76 -27.97 14.87
CA LEU A 486 3.94 -27.29 15.40
C LEU A 486 4.51 -26.30 14.39
N ALA A 487 4.62 -26.70 13.12
CA ALA A 487 5.08 -25.81 12.05
C ALA A 487 4.14 -24.61 11.86
N LYS A 488 2.82 -24.85 11.87
CA LYS A 488 1.81 -23.78 11.81
C LYS A 488 1.89 -22.83 13.00
N PHE A 489 2.14 -23.34 14.22
CA PHE A 489 2.35 -22.51 15.41
C PHE A 489 3.60 -21.63 15.30
N ILE A 490 4.75 -22.22 14.90
CA ILE A 490 6.01 -21.49 14.74
C ILE A 490 5.88 -20.39 13.67
N LEU A 491 5.27 -20.69 12.52
CA LEU A 491 5.04 -19.69 11.47
C LEU A 491 4.18 -18.53 11.97
N LYS A 492 3.10 -18.81 12.73
CA LYS A 492 2.26 -17.76 13.31
C LYS A 492 3.03 -16.90 14.33
N CYS A 493 3.89 -17.52 15.16
CA CYS A 493 4.77 -16.82 16.09
C CYS A 493 5.77 -15.92 15.34
N MET A 494 6.47 -16.45 14.33
CA MET A 494 7.42 -15.69 13.51
C MET A 494 6.74 -14.52 12.79
N LYS A 495 5.56 -14.73 12.19
CA LYS A 495 4.78 -13.65 11.57
C LYS A 495 4.50 -12.51 12.55
N CYS A 496 4.10 -12.85 13.78
CA CYS A 496 3.88 -11.86 14.84
C CYS A 496 5.19 -11.13 15.21
N CYS A 497 6.27 -11.87 15.45
CA CYS A 497 7.58 -11.31 15.83
C CYS A 497 8.13 -10.35 14.77
N PHE A 498 8.10 -10.74 13.48
CA PHE A 498 8.60 -9.88 12.40
C PHE A 498 7.66 -8.70 12.11
N TRP A 499 6.35 -8.84 12.35
CA TRP A 499 5.44 -7.71 12.34
C TRP A 499 5.77 -6.70 13.44
N CYS A 500 6.02 -7.17 14.67
CA CYS A 500 6.47 -6.32 15.79
C CYS A 500 7.83 -5.68 15.49
N LEU A 501 8.78 -6.44 14.94
CA LEU A 501 10.10 -5.94 14.58
C LEU A 501 10.03 -4.85 13.50
N GLU A 502 9.19 -4.99 12.47
CA GLU A 502 9.01 -3.92 11.48
C GLU A 502 8.49 -2.64 12.13
N LYS A 503 7.50 -2.76 13.04
CA LYS A 503 6.96 -1.59 13.75
C LYS A 503 8.02 -0.94 14.63
N PHE A 504 8.80 -1.74 15.36
CA PHE A 504 9.88 -1.25 16.19
C PHE A 504 10.98 -0.56 15.35
N LEU A 505 11.42 -1.17 14.24
CA LEU A 505 12.43 -0.55 13.36
C LEU A 505 11.92 0.73 12.73
N LYS A 506 10.65 0.80 12.30
CA LYS A 506 10.05 2.05 11.80
C LYS A 506 10.05 3.14 12.87
N PHE A 507 9.75 2.80 14.11
CA PHE A 507 9.83 3.71 15.25
C PHE A 507 11.28 4.15 15.51
N LEU A 508 12.23 3.22 15.61
CA LEU A 508 13.63 3.51 15.87
C LEU A 508 14.23 4.41 14.78
N ASN A 509 14.02 4.06 13.51
CA ASN A 509 14.54 4.80 12.36
C ASN A 509 14.01 6.23 12.34
N LYS A 510 12.69 6.42 12.53
CA LYS A 510 12.09 7.75 12.54
C LYS A 510 12.74 8.66 13.58
N ASN A 511 12.94 8.15 14.80
CA ASN A 511 13.59 8.91 15.88
C ASN A 511 15.10 9.11 15.63
N ALA A 512 15.78 8.11 15.05
CA ALA A 512 17.17 8.24 14.63
C ALA A 512 17.34 9.36 13.60
N TYR A 513 16.48 9.45 12.58
CA TYR A 513 16.54 10.52 11.58
C TYR A 513 16.35 11.91 12.19
N ILE A 514 15.52 12.04 13.24
CA ILE A 514 15.42 13.31 13.97
C ILE A 514 16.77 13.67 14.60
N MET A 515 17.42 12.74 15.30
CA MET A 515 18.73 13.01 15.93
C MET A 515 19.85 13.23 14.90
N ILE A 516 19.81 12.58 13.74
CA ILE A 516 20.71 12.90 12.62
C ILE A 516 20.46 14.34 12.14
N ALA A 517 19.20 14.75 12.04
CA ALA A 517 18.87 16.12 11.62
C ALA A 517 19.41 17.16 12.60
N VAL A 518 19.38 16.87 13.90
CA VAL A 518 19.83 17.73 14.99
C VAL A 518 21.37 17.73 15.08
N HIS A 519 21.99 16.58 15.34
CA HIS A 519 23.44 16.49 15.63
C HIS A 519 24.33 16.18 14.42
N GLY A 520 23.78 15.65 13.33
CA GLY A 520 24.56 15.27 12.14
C GLY A 520 25.47 14.06 12.33
N LYS A 521 25.20 13.20 13.32
CA LYS A 521 25.94 11.94 13.54
C LYS A 521 25.47 10.85 12.57
N ASN A 522 26.20 9.73 12.53
CA ASN A 522 25.81 8.54 11.77
C ASN A 522 24.53 7.88 12.34
N PHE A 523 23.97 6.91 11.60
CA PHE A 523 22.69 6.30 11.94
C PHE A 523 22.70 5.61 13.30
N CYS A 524 23.69 4.74 13.57
CA CYS A 524 23.73 3.95 14.80
C CYS A 524 23.91 4.83 16.04
N ALA A 525 24.79 5.83 15.98
CA ALA A 525 24.98 6.77 17.07
C ALA A 525 23.69 7.57 17.34
N SER A 526 23.05 8.07 16.29
CA SER A 526 21.81 8.84 16.41
C SER A 526 20.64 7.98 16.90
N ALA A 527 20.57 6.72 16.50
CA ALA A 527 19.57 5.76 16.98
C ALA A 527 19.75 5.46 18.47
N LYS A 528 21.00 5.27 18.93
CA LYS A 528 21.33 5.11 20.35
C LYS A 528 20.92 6.35 21.14
N ASP A 529 21.32 7.54 20.69
CA ASP A 529 21.00 8.81 21.34
C ASP A 529 19.49 9.01 21.45
N ALA A 530 18.76 8.82 20.34
CA ALA A 530 17.29 8.93 20.32
C ALA A 530 16.62 7.94 21.28
N PHE A 531 17.05 6.68 21.26
CA PHE A 531 16.47 5.64 22.09
C PHE A 531 16.71 5.90 23.58
N MET A 532 17.94 6.26 23.97
CA MET A 532 18.28 6.56 25.36
C MET A 532 17.54 7.80 25.86
N LEU A 533 17.41 8.83 25.03
CA LEU A 533 16.66 10.05 25.37
C LEU A 533 15.17 9.78 25.63
N ILE A 534 14.57 8.93 24.77
CA ILE A 534 13.19 8.48 24.92
C ILE A 534 13.02 7.62 26.17
N LEU A 535 13.93 6.67 26.42
CA LEU A 535 13.86 5.74 27.55
C LEU A 535 14.00 6.46 28.89
N ALA A 536 14.90 7.45 28.98
CA ALA A 536 15.05 8.30 30.15
C ALA A 536 13.77 9.09 30.50
N ASN A 537 12.90 9.34 29.51
CA ASN A 537 11.66 10.09 29.66
C ASN A 537 10.41 9.28 29.29
N ILE A 538 10.48 7.94 29.34
CA ILE A 538 9.51 7.04 28.67
C ILE A 538 8.05 7.28 29.06
N ALA A 539 7.77 7.48 30.35
CA ALA A 539 6.40 7.72 30.82
C ALA A 539 5.81 9.01 30.24
N ARG A 540 6.63 10.06 30.12
CA ARG A 540 6.22 11.34 29.51
C ARG A 540 6.10 11.18 27.99
N THR A 541 7.06 10.50 27.36
CA THR A 541 7.10 10.26 25.91
C THR A 541 5.91 9.45 25.41
N VAL A 542 5.64 8.29 26.00
CA VAL A 542 4.55 7.40 25.57
C VAL A 542 3.21 8.12 25.70
N VAL A 543 2.99 8.80 26.82
CA VAL A 543 1.73 9.49 27.08
C VAL A 543 1.50 10.65 26.10
N ILE A 544 2.55 11.40 25.76
CA ILE A 544 2.48 12.54 24.83
C ILE A 544 2.30 12.06 23.38
N ASP A 545 3.08 11.06 22.95
CA ASP A 545 3.01 10.47 21.63
C ASP A 545 1.60 9.91 21.35
N LYS A 546 1.06 9.12 22.29
CA LYS A 546 -0.25 8.48 22.13
C LYS A 546 -1.41 9.49 22.16
N SER A 547 -1.35 10.49 23.03
CA SER A 547 -2.39 11.53 23.08
C SER A 547 -2.38 12.42 21.83
N THR A 548 -1.21 12.81 21.32
CA THR A 548 -1.11 13.60 20.10
C THR A 548 -1.58 12.80 18.88
N SER A 549 -1.12 11.55 18.75
CA SER A 549 -1.55 10.65 17.67
C SER A 549 -3.06 10.44 17.65
N PHE A 550 -3.68 10.25 18.82
CA PHE A 550 -5.12 10.10 18.95
C PHE A 550 -5.90 11.33 18.49
N VAL A 551 -5.45 12.53 18.90
CA VAL A 551 -6.08 13.80 18.49
C VAL A 551 -5.97 14.04 16.98
N LEU A 552 -4.81 13.75 16.39
CA LEU A 552 -4.60 13.90 14.95
C LEU A 552 -5.39 12.85 14.17
N PHE A 553 -5.57 11.64 14.71
CA PHE A 553 -6.46 10.63 14.14
C PHE A 553 -7.92 11.10 14.12
N LEU A 554 -8.44 11.65 15.23
CA LEU A 554 -9.80 12.21 15.27
C LEU A 554 -10.00 13.34 14.25
N SER A 555 -8.99 14.18 14.08
CA SER A 555 -9.01 15.26 13.10
C SER A 555 -9.13 14.75 11.67
N ARG A 556 -8.41 13.66 11.32
CA ARG A 556 -8.52 13.02 10.00
C ARG A 556 -9.90 12.43 9.79
N LEU A 557 -10.44 11.75 10.79
CA LEU A 557 -11.76 11.12 10.72
C LEU A 557 -12.87 12.16 10.51
N ALA A 558 -12.81 13.29 11.21
CA ALA A 558 -13.78 14.37 11.07
C ALA A 558 -13.87 14.90 9.61
N ILE A 559 -12.71 15.13 8.97
CA ILE A 559 -12.64 15.59 7.57
C ILE A 559 -13.20 14.54 6.62
N VAL A 560 -12.79 13.28 6.78
CA VAL A 560 -13.25 12.16 5.94
C VAL A 560 -14.76 11.94 6.08
N CYS A 561 -15.30 12.01 7.30
CA CYS A 561 -16.73 11.88 7.54
C CYS A 561 -17.52 13.06 6.95
N ALA A 562 -17.03 14.29 7.08
CA ALA A 562 -17.70 15.47 6.53
C ALA A 562 -17.77 15.41 4.99
N ILE A 563 -16.67 15.06 4.33
CA ILE A 563 -16.62 14.95 2.86
C ILE A 563 -17.35 13.71 2.38
N GLY A 564 -17.29 12.60 3.11
CA GLY A 564 -18.08 11.40 2.83
C GLY A 564 -19.59 11.66 2.91
N PHE A 565 -20.03 12.40 3.93
CA PHE A 565 -21.43 12.82 4.06
C PHE A 565 -21.84 13.78 2.94
N ALA A 566 -21.01 14.78 2.61
CA ALA A 566 -21.27 15.67 1.49
C ALA A 566 -21.35 14.92 0.15
N SER A 567 -20.46 13.94 -0.06
CA SER A 567 -20.47 13.09 -1.24
C SER A 567 -21.74 12.22 -1.30
N TYR A 568 -22.15 11.64 -0.17
CA TYR A 568 -23.41 10.92 -0.08
C TYR A 568 -24.62 11.81 -0.35
N ALA A 569 -24.62 13.06 0.11
CA ALA A 569 -25.70 14.00 -0.21
C ALA A 569 -25.74 14.33 -1.71
N VAL A 570 -24.58 14.48 -2.36
CA VAL A 570 -24.48 14.79 -3.80
C VAL A 570 -24.86 13.61 -4.70
N PHE A 571 -24.41 12.40 -4.37
CA PHE A 571 -24.65 11.20 -5.20
C PHE A 571 -25.88 10.39 -4.76
N GLY A 572 -26.34 10.55 -3.51
CA GLY A 572 -27.41 9.77 -2.90
C GLY A 572 -28.75 10.50 -2.79
N GLN A 573 -28.78 11.83 -2.92
CA GLN A 573 -30.02 12.59 -3.01
C GLN A 573 -30.05 13.46 -4.27
N LYS A 574 -31.22 13.53 -4.91
CA LYS A 574 -31.52 14.59 -5.89
C LYS A 574 -31.53 15.92 -5.13
N ILE A 575 -30.41 16.63 -5.08
CA ILE A 575 -30.37 17.96 -4.45
C ILE A 575 -31.30 18.88 -5.23
N SER A 576 -32.46 19.19 -4.64
CA SER A 576 -33.62 19.84 -5.26
C SER A 576 -33.46 21.34 -5.55
N HIS A 577 -32.25 21.92 -5.53
CA HIS A 577 -32.09 23.34 -5.81
C HIS A 577 -30.84 23.64 -6.64
N GLY A 578 -31.07 24.07 -7.89
CA GLY A 578 -30.13 24.86 -8.72
C GLY A 578 -29.05 24.09 -9.49
N ALA A 579 -28.53 22.98 -8.97
CA ALA A 579 -27.54 22.15 -9.67
C ALA A 579 -28.13 20.86 -10.28
N SER A 580 -29.44 20.64 -10.10
CA SER A 580 -30.08 19.33 -10.30
C SER A 580 -30.29 18.94 -11.76
N GLU A 581 -30.37 19.90 -12.70
CA GLU A 581 -30.69 19.59 -14.09
C GLU A 581 -29.55 18.85 -14.81
N TYR A 582 -28.29 19.05 -14.40
CA TYR A 582 -27.12 18.36 -14.96
C TYR A 582 -26.77 17.05 -14.23
N ILE A 583 -27.17 16.90 -12.96
CA ILE A 583 -26.86 15.70 -12.15
C ILE A 583 -27.96 14.62 -12.27
N ASP A 584 -29.22 15.00 -12.51
CA ASP A 584 -30.30 14.01 -12.76
C ASP A 584 -30.12 13.24 -14.09
N GLU A 585 -29.27 13.73 -14.99
CA GLU A 585 -28.88 13.03 -16.23
C GLU A 585 -27.77 11.98 -16.02
N LEU A 586 -27.06 11.99 -14.88
CA LEU A 586 -26.04 10.99 -14.56
C LEU A 586 -26.73 9.69 -14.10
N LYS A 587 -27.16 8.86 -15.07
CA LYS A 587 -27.59 7.48 -14.82
C LYS A 587 -26.39 6.60 -14.43
N LEU A 588 -25.93 6.74 -13.20
CA LEU A 588 -24.90 5.88 -12.62
C LEU A 588 -25.53 4.54 -12.23
N SER A 589 -24.86 3.44 -12.59
CA SER A 589 -25.28 2.11 -12.12
C SER A 589 -24.95 1.93 -10.64
N PHE A 590 -23.80 2.45 -10.22
CA PHE A 590 -23.24 2.32 -8.88
C PHE A 590 -22.86 3.67 -8.25
N HIS A 591 -23.85 4.39 -7.72
CA HIS A 591 -23.69 5.68 -7.03
C HIS A 591 -22.67 5.66 -5.87
N VAL A 592 -22.42 4.49 -5.29
CA VAL A 592 -21.49 4.35 -4.15
C VAL A 592 -20.03 4.28 -4.57
N VAL A 593 -19.75 3.86 -5.80
CA VAL A 593 -18.37 3.75 -6.28
C VAL A 593 -17.66 5.10 -6.27
N PRO A 594 -18.22 6.19 -6.83
CA PRO A 594 -17.65 7.53 -6.70
C PRO A 594 -17.47 7.98 -5.23
N ILE A 595 -18.45 7.69 -4.36
CA ILE A 595 -18.38 8.05 -2.93
C ILE A 595 -17.20 7.33 -2.26
N VAL A 596 -17.03 6.03 -2.49
CA VAL A 596 -15.92 5.24 -1.94
C VAL A 596 -14.58 5.77 -2.44
N ILE A 597 -14.47 6.11 -3.73
CA ILE A 597 -13.27 6.71 -4.30
C ILE A 597 -12.97 8.06 -3.62
N ILE A 598 -13.97 8.92 -3.44
CA ILE A 598 -13.80 10.22 -2.77
C ILE A 598 -13.41 10.05 -1.31
N VAL A 599 -14.02 9.11 -0.58
CA VAL A 599 -13.70 8.82 0.83
C VAL A 599 -12.26 8.31 0.97
N ILE A 600 -11.86 7.34 0.13
CA ILE A 600 -10.49 6.81 0.12
C ILE A 600 -9.49 7.91 -0.26
N GLY A 601 -9.77 8.66 -1.33
CA GLY A 601 -8.91 9.76 -1.78
C GLY A 601 -8.78 10.86 -0.72
N THR A 602 -9.88 11.23 -0.06
CA THR A 602 -9.89 12.19 1.06
C THR A 602 -9.06 11.68 2.22
N TYR A 603 -9.18 10.40 2.59
CA TYR A 603 -8.35 9.81 3.65
C TYR A 603 -6.86 9.85 3.30
N ILE A 604 -6.49 9.57 2.05
CA ILE A 604 -5.10 9.66 1.56
C ILE A 604 -4.61 11.11 1.65
N ILE A 605 -5.34 12.07 1.07
CA ILE A 605 -4.99 13.50 1.07
C ILE A 605 -4.80 14.00 2.49
N THR A 606 -5.77 13.74 3.36
CA THR A 606 -5.72 14.17 4.76
C THR A 606 -4.54 13.52 5.48
N SER A 607 -4.29 12.23 5.26
CA SER A 607 -3.14 11.53 5.86
C SER A 607 -1.81 12.12 5.42
N LEU A 608 -1.67 12.53 4.15
CA LEU A 608 -0.45 13.17 3.64
C LEU A 608 -0.18 14.50 4.35
N PHE A 609 -1.18 15.38 4.45
CA PHE A 609 -1.00 16.68 5.13
C PHE A 609 -0.74 16.52 6.63
N PHE A 610 -1.48 15.64 7.29
CA PHE A 610 -1.28 15.39 8.72
C PHE A 610 0.05 14.66 9.01
N SER A 611 0.63 13.92 8.06
CA SER A 611 1.95 13.31 8.26
C SER A 611 3.07 14.33 8.44
N VAL A 612 2.97 15.50 7.81
CA VAL A 612 3.89 16.64 8.02
C VAL A 612 3.80 17.11 9.46
N TYR A 613 2.58 17.16 9.97
CA TYR A 613 2.28 17.57 11.33
C TYR A 613 2.78 16.58 12.37
N ASP A 614 2.55 15.27 12.15
CA ASP A 614 3.11 14.20 12.98
C ASP A 614 4.63 14.36 13.09
N MET A 615 5.29 14.57 11.94
CA MET A 615 6.74 14.77 11.90
C MET A 615 7.18 16.06 12.61
N ALA A 616 6.40 17.13 12.52
CA ALA A 616 6.66 18.37 13.26
C ALA A 616 6.59 18.12 14.77
N VAL A 617 5.50 17.53 15.26
CA VAL A 617 5.33 17.27 16.70
C VAL A 617 6.45 16.37 17.22
N ASP A 618 6.76 15.27 16.53
CA ASP A 618 7.81 14.34 16.97
C ASP A 618 9.19 14.99 16.99
N THR A 619 9.49 15.82 15.98
CA THR A 619 10.76 16.56 15.93
C THR A 619 10.86 17.56 17.07
N LEU A 620 9.82 18.37 17.28
CA LEU A 620 9.79 19.35 18.37
C LEU A 620 9.87 18.66 19.72
N PHE A 621 9.20 17.51 19.87
CA PHE A 621 9.22 16.73 21.10
C PHE A 621 10.62 16.17 21.40
N LEU A 622 11.30 15.60 20.42
CA LEU A 622 12.65 15.07 20.62
C LEU A 622 13.67 16.19 20.84
N CYS A 623 13.58 17.29 20.09
CA CYS A 623 14.40 18.49 20.34
C CYS A 623 14.15 19.05 21.73
N PHE A 624 12.92 18.98 22.23
CA PHE A 624 12.56 19.37 23.58
C PHE A 624 13.17 18.48 24.66
N LEU A 625 13.15 17.16 24.48
CA LEU A 625 13.83 16.27 25.41
C LEU A 625 15.33 16.53 25.43
N ASP A 626 15.92 16.81 24.27
CA ASP A 626 17.34 17.15 24.13
C ASP A 626 17.67 18.50 24.79
N ASP A 627 16.82 19.52 24.60
CA ASP A 627 16.90 20.83 25.25
C ASP A 627 16.89 20.69 26.78
N LEU A 628 16.03 19.83 27.34
CA LEU A 628 16.01 19.53 28.77
C LEU A 628 17.26 18.83 29.30
N ASN A 629 17.98 18.12 28.45
CA ASN A 629 19.17 17.37 28.82
C ASN A 629 20.43 18.25 28.77
N VAL A 630 20.49 19.17 27.80
CA VAL A 630 21.67 20.00 27.53
C VAL A 630 21.59 21.39 28.19
N ASN A 631 20.39 21.95 28.32
CA ASN A 631 20.17 23.29 28.87
C ASN A 631 19.54 23.25 30.26
N ASP A 632 19.90 24.22 31.10
CA ASP A 632 19.45 24.30 32.49
C ASP A 632 18.58 25.54 32.78
N GLY A 633 18.45 26.45 31.81
CA GLY A 633 17.71 27.70 31.93
C GLY A 633 18.55 28.86 32.47
N SER A 634 19.88 28.70 32.60
CA SER A 634 20.79 29.81 32.92
C SER A 634 20.93 30.78 31.75
N ALA A 635 21.52 31.95 31.99
CA ALA A 635 21.85 32.92 30.95
C ALA A 635 22.78 32.35 29.87
N GLU A 636 23.67 31.43 30.25
CA GLU A 636 24.60 30.76 29.35
C GLU A 636 23.94 29.62 28.58
N LYS A 637 22.97 28.92 29.20
CA LYS A 637 22.26 27.77 28.64
C LYS A 637 20.75 27.89 28.79
N PRO A 638 20.11 28.85 28.12
CA PRO A 638 18.66 29.04 28.19
C PRO A 638 17.93 27.94 27.40
N TYR A 639 16.73 27.58 27.84
CA TYR A 639 15.82 26.73 27.09
C TYR A 639 15.32 27.46 25.82
N PHE A 640 15.20 26.71 24.72
CA PHE A 640 14.72 27.19 23.42
C PHE A 640 13.21 27.00 23.24
N MET A 641 12.59 26.19 24.10
CA MET A 641 11.15 25.91 24.08
C MET A 641 10.29 27.15 24.36
N SER A 642 9.01 27.13 23.93
CA SER A 642 8.12 28.28 24.11
C SER A 642 7.79 28.55 25.57
N LYS A 643 7.48 29.81 25.93
CA LYS A 643 7.02 30.20 27.27
C LYS A 643 5.81 29.38 27.75
N GLN A 644 4.90 29.05 26.83
CA GLN A 644 3.75 28.21 27.13
C GLN A 644 4.17 26.79 27.53
N LEU A 645 5.12 26.18 26.79
CA LEU A 645 5.60 24.84 27.10
C LEU A 645 6.43 24.81 28.39
N MET A 646 7.28 25.83 28.60
CA MET A 646 8.02 26.06 29.85
C MET A 646 7.09 26.09 31.07
N SER A 647 6.02 26.90 30.99
CA SER A 647 5.01 27.03 32.04
C SER A 647 4.30 25.70 32.34
N ILE A 648 3.93 24.93 31.32
CA ILE A 648 3.28 23.61 31.49
C ILE A 648 4.18 22.61 32.22
N LEU A 649 5.51 22.77 32.11
CA LEU A 649 6.50 21.86 32.67
C LEU A 649 7.14 22.35 33.97
N GLY A 650 6.77 23.56 34.44
CA GLY A 650 7.40 24.17 35.61
C GLY A 650 8.88 24.50 35.39
N LYS A 651 9.28 24.81 34.15
CA LYS A 651 10.63 25.27 33.79
C LYS A 651 10.57 26.73 33.39
N ASN A 652 11.62 27.49 33.66
CA ASN A 652 11.76 28.89 33.25
C ASN A 652 13.22 29.18 32.90
N ASN A 653 13.45 30.09 31.95
CA ASN A 653 14.76 30.72 31.80
C ASN A 653 14.92 31.76 32.90
N LYS A 654 16.07 31.75 33.58
CA LYS A 654 16.45 32.77 34.53
C LYS A 654 16.68 34.06 33.75
N ASP A 655 16.02 35.14 34.16
CA ASP A 655 16.23 36.43 33.53
C ASP A 655 17.71 36.79 33.60
N THR A 656 18.25 37.24 32.47
CA THR A 656 19.52 37.95 32.48
C THR A 656 19.23 39.26 33.17
N ASP A 657 19.74 39.46 34.38
CA ASP A 657 19.80 40.79 34.99
C ASP A 657 20.50 41.72 33.99
N LYS A 658 19.69 42.52 33.28
CA LYS A 658 19.95 43.88 32.84
C LYS A 658 18.70 44.53 32.26
#